data_AF-A0A5C3DS59-F1
#
_entry.id   AF-A0A5C3DS59-F1
#
_cell.length_a   1.000
_cell.length_b   1.000
_cell.length_c   1.000
_cell.angle_alpha   90.00
_cell.angle_beta   90.00
_cell.angle_gamma   90.00
#
_symmetry.space_group_name_H-M   'P 1'
#
loop_
_entity.id
_entity.type
_entity.pdbx_description
1 polymer ?
#
loop_
_entity_poly.entity_id
_entity_poly.type
_entity_poly.pdbx_seq_one_letter_code
_entity_poly.pdbx_strand_id
1 'polypeptide(L)'
;MRTPGNLRAAFIAAALAIAVIQASGTIVKRATSEPTVEFDDVKSCKDLPGVLQKLLAAGWTPDGKPVHAKDIYSFYYQAGSNPNAEGLYKDIPSTAFGPTDDKDGAIKGSNGFDKDGVLADNGYGEEAHASYSRDGGLPAFCRVGGMIDTDDTGSNRAHFEVWMPLADTPDPNDCRPSDKKPEAVPEAVPAAAAGEPQGDIRDAALAAKAAYKRACNSGWTKRLVFVVGGGLRGAAAFPEMKQTMARYRTAVASTNGGHFSAQDGTKWMPGQTEKWIDYGHRAVHLSTIASQLAVSTFYAARPKPKGDAKTWAAQTQGAEEPIFYSYFKGCSTGGRAAMAEAQRYPLDFDGILAGSPGFEYNKLKAYQVHINSFLADNKTEGWISPAAYPLINKAVLQTCDNEDGVVDNIVSLPRQCKPDFAKLIGCTSLGITPEKVATTDSAEKPAPAVGSPSGVGTKSATPLLPRDVTPEPAPAGSDVKPAVIPEKPDGKDTDGKDKDAKKEEAPKCLTDAQLETLKNLYTDYKIDGKLIREAILPGSEFGWKVTNAVMGKYGSSPSGWYHYQVMGDTVWDDKSFDAGKALTPALIEEGEKKDPGGTNTFNPDLNGFFDAGGKLMHYHGLADALVPPLVSPRYYELVKSKVGAKIKDSYKLYMIPGMLHCRGGAGCFNFGGAGQYEPGSRPLSYDSKHDMLLALMEWVERGQVPNTLIGAAYKTKAGGAPEAFSDDTPFGNGLRLTRPLCPYPTEARLRSNARSADTSDANAFECA
;
A
#
# COMPACT_ATOMS: atom_id res chain seq x y z
N MET A 1 40.61 -35.84 -51.81
CA MET A 1 40.29 -37.27 -51.81
C MET A 1 39.90 -37.69 -50.39
N ARG A 2 38.70 -38.28 -50.25
CA ARG A 2 38.16 -39.15 -49.17
C ARG A 2 38.16 -38.67 -47.70
N THR A 3 36.96 -38.26 -47.24
CA THR A 3 36.33 -38.64 -45.96
C THR A 3 35.63 -40.02 -46.11
N PRO A 4 35.14 -40.75 -45.07
CA PRO A 4 34.49 -40.28 -43.82
C PRO A 4 34.69 -41.13 -42.53
N GLY A 5 34.08 -40.71 -41.39
CA GLY A 5 33.62 -41.66 -40.36
C GLY A 5 33.66 -41.22 -38.89
N ASN A 6 32.62 -40.51 -38.44
CA ASN A 6 32.19 -40.42 -37.03
C ASN A 6 31.82 -41.81 -36.48
N LEU A 7 32.03 -42.07 -35.19
CA LEU A 7 30.91 -42.35 -34.25
C LEU A 7 31.34 -42.47 -32.79
N ARG A 8 30.48 -41.88 -31.96
CA ARG A 8 30.50 -41.65 -30.51
C ARG A 8 30.49 -42.92 -29.68
N ALA A 9 30.82 -42.70 -28.39
CA ALA A 9 30.32 -43.38 -27.19
C ALA A 9 31.19 -44.52 -26.64
N ALA A 10 31.99 -44.19 -25.62
CA ALA A 10 31.84 -44.73 -24.26
C ALA A 10 33.07 -44.36 -23.41
N PHE A 11 33.19 -43.08 -23.06
CA PHE A 11 33.98 -42.67 -21.90
C PHE A 11 33.13 -42.97 -20.65
N ILE A 12 33.33 -44.14 -20.05
CA ILE A 12 32.98 -44.39 -18.66
C ILE A 12 34.20 -45.05 -18.01
N ALA A 13 34.78 -44.30 -17.07
CA ALA A 13 35.55 -44.69 -15.91
C ALA A 13 36.10 -46.14 -15.85
N ALA A 14 37.42 -46.26 -15.68
CA ALA A 14 37.99 -46.55 -14.36
C ALA A 14 39.50 -46.88 -14.43
N ALA A 15 40.13 -46.71 -13.28
CA ALA A 15 41.33 -47.39 -12.80
C ALA A 15 42.68 -46.68 -12.96
N LEU A 16 43.00 -45.92 -11.91
CA LEU A 16 44.16 -46.13 -11.03
C LEU A 16 45.54 -46.29 -11.69
N ALA A 17 46.38 -45.26 -11.51
CA ALA A 17 47.66 -45.37 -10.79
C ALA A 17 48.41 -44.03 -10.89
N ILE A 18 48.93 -43.53 -9.77
CA ILE A 18 50.35 -43.20 -9.59
C ILE A 18 50.59 -42.95 -8.09
N ALA A 19 51.59 -43.64 -7.57
CA ALA A 19 51.88 -43.85 -6.17
C ALA A 19 52.94 -42.89 -5.61
N VAL A 20 52.72 -42.48 -4.35
CA VAL A 20 53.62 -42.48 -3.18
C VAL A 20 55.09 -42.03 -3.37
N ILE A 21 55.43 -40.88 -2.75
CA ILE A 21 56.72 -40.65 -2.07
C ILE A 21 56.46 -39.90 -0.75
N GLN A 22 56.83 -40.51 0.38
CA GLN A 22 57.00 -39.86 1.68
C GLN A 22 58.46 -39.41 1.84
N ALA A 23 58.70 -38.17 2.26
CA ALA A 23 59.89 -37.77 3.03
C ALA A 23 59.70 -36.39 3.70
N SER A 24 59.46 -36.43 5.00
CA SER A 24 59.91 -35.54 6.08
C SER A 24 60.35 -34.10 5.76
N GLY A 25 59.49 -33.14 6.13
CA GLY A 25 59.85 -31.73 6.29
C GLY A 25 58.80 -31.03 7.17
N THR A 26 59.22 -30.51 8.31
CA THR A 26 58.40 -29.93 9.37
C THR A 26 57.48 -28.81 8.86
N ILE A 27 56.18 -29.09 8.69
CA ILE A 27 55.18 -28.06 8.43
C ILE A 27 54.82 -27.42 9.77
N VAL A 28 55.24 -26.16 9.95
CA VAL A 28 54.65 -25.25 10.93
C VAL A 28 53.16 -25.12 10.57
N LYS A 29 52.28 -25.80 11.30
CA LYS A 29 50.83 -25.53 11.26
C LYS A 29 50.62 -24.10 11.72
N ARG A 30 50.51 -23.16 10.77
CA ARG A 30 49.87 -21.88 11.02
C ARG A 30 48.38 -22.17 11.15
N ALA A 31 47.94 -22.49 12.36
CA ALA A 31 46.54 -22.48 12.72
C ALA A 31 46.09 -21.01 12.75
N THR A 32 45.72 -20.47 11.59
CA THR A 32 44.77 -19.36 11.56
C THR A 32 43.39 -20.00 11.57
N SER A 33 42.89 -20.30 12.77
CA SER A 33 41.44 -20.38 12.95
C SER A 33 40.91 -19.01 12.53
N GLU A 34 40.25 -18.92 11.38
CA GLU A 34 39.38 -17.79 11.12
C GLU A 34 38.43 -17.69 12.32
N PRO A 35 38.28 -16.51 12.94
CA PRO A 35 37.36 -16.36 14.05
C PRO A 35 35.97 -16.76 13.55
N THR A 36 35.39 -17.80 14.14
CA THR A 36 33.99 -18.15 13.93
C THR A 36 33.18 -16.92 14.30
N VAL A 37 32.61 -16.23 13.30
CA VAL A 37 31.77 -15.07 13.55
C VAL A 37 30.55 -15.57 14.33
N GLU A 38 30.50 -15.19 15.61
CA GLU A 38 29.41 -15.53 16.50
C GLU A 38 28.26 -14.55 16.23
N PHE A 39 27.17 -15.04 15.65
CA PHE A 39 25.96 -14.25 15.39
C PHE A 39 25.03 -14.34 16.60
N ASP A 40 24.33 -13.25 16.90
CA ASP A 40 23.31 -13.22 17.95
C ASP A 40 22.20 -12.29 17.50
N ASP A 41 21.20 -12.82 16.80
CA ASP A 41 20.16 -12.02 16.15
C ASP A 41 19.34 -11.21 17.17
N VAL A 42 19.09 -11.78 18.36
CA VAL A 42 18.34 -11.10 19.43
C VAL A 42 19.16 -9.94 19.99
N LYS A 43 20.44 -10.16 20.29
CA LYS A 43 21.33 -9.10 20.78
C LYS A 43 21.59 -8.04 19.71
N SER A 44 21.79 -8.46 18.46
CA SER A 44 21.96 -7.56 17.31
C SER A 44 20.75 -6.64 17.18
N CYS A 45 19.53 -7.19 17.30
CA CYS A 45 18.31 -6.40 17.29
C CYS A 45 18.25 -5.41 18.45
N LYS A 46 18.53 -5.89 19.68
CA LYS A 46 18.51 -5.09 20.91
C LYS A 46 19.49 -3.92 20.90
N ASP A 47 20.69 -4.13 20.36
CA ASP A 47 21.76 -3.12 20.39
C ASP A 47 21.66 -2.11 19.22
N LEU A 48 20.85 -2.42 18.20
CA LEU A 48 20.75 -1.61 16.98
C LEU A 48 20.35 -0.15 17.24
N PRO A 49 19.38 0.19 18.12
CA PRO A 49 18.99 1.58 18.37
C PRO A 49 20.16 2.50 18.74
N GLY A 50 21.02 2.08 19.67
CA GLY A 50 22.13 2.88 20.16
C GLY A 50 23.23 3.09 19.11
N VAL A 51 23.46 2.10 18.23
CA VAL A 51 24.41 2.22 17.12
C VAL A 51 23.83 3.09 16.01
N LEU A 52 22.57 2.86 15.64
CA LEU A 52 21.87 3.61 14.61
C LEU A 52 21.83 5.11 14.93
N GLN A 53 21.52 5.47 16.17
CA GLN A 53 21.49 6.87 16.61
C GLN A 53 22.84 7.57 16.39
N LYS A 54 23.94 6.92 16.80
CA LYS A 54 25.29 7.49 16.67
C LYS A 54 25.70 7.64 15.21
N LEU A 55 25.38 6.65 14.37
CA LEU A 55 25.69 6.71 12.94
C LEU A 55 24.93 7.83 12.23
N LEU A 56 23.62 7.97 12.52
CA LEU A 56 22.81 9.06 11.98
C LEU A 56 23.36 10.43 12.41
N ALA A 57 23.67 10.61 13.70
CA ALA A 57 24.25 11.85 14.22
C ALA A 57 25.65 12.17 13.64
N ALA A 58 26.44 11.14 13.32
CA ALA A 58 27.75 11.29 12.69
C ALA A 58 27.70 11.66 11.20
N GLY A 59 26.50 11.69 10.61
CA GLY A 59 26.28 11.97 9.19
C GLY A 59 26.61 10.78 8.30
N TRP A 60 26.34 9.55 8.75
CA TRP A 60 26.47 8.34 7.93
C TRP A 60 25.26 8.18 7.00
N THR A 61 25.06 9.20 6.17
CA THR A 61 23.98 9.33 5.22
C THR A 61 24.56 9.49 3.81
N PRO A 62 23.76 9.29 2.75
CA PRO A 62 24.25 9.47 1.38
C PRO A 62 24.83 10.86 1.09
N ASP A 63 24.32 11.90 1.75
CA ASP A 63 24.77 13.30 1.59
C ASP A 63 25.77 13.76 2.66
N GLY A 64 26.14 12.88 3.59
CA GLY A 64 27.09 13.16 4.67
C GLY A 64 26.54 14.07 5.77
N LYS A 65 25.25 14.43 5.74
CA LYS A 65 24.63 15.32 6.73
C LYS A 65 24.14 14.55 7.95
N PRO A 66 24.35 15.08 9.17
CA PRO A 66 23.74 14.53 10.37
C PRO A 66 22.22 14.44 10.25
N VAL A 67 21.66 13.34 10.74
CA VAL A 67 20.23 13.16 10.96
C VAL A 67 20.04 12.94 12.45
N HIS A 68 19.25 13.79 13.10
CA HIS A 68 18.96 13.64 14.52
C HIS A 68 17.78 12.69 14.69
N ALA A 69 17.99 11.64 15.47
CA ALA A 69 16.95 10.66 15.78
C ALA A 69 16.87 10.42 17.29
N LYS A 70 15.63 10.28 17.78
CA LYS A 70 15.29 10.07 19.19
C LYS A 70 14.15 9.09 19.32
N ASP A 71 13.89 8.66 20.56
CA ASP A 71 12.86 7.67 20.86
C ASP A 71 13.04 6.38 20.03
N ILE A 72 14.28 6.03 19.68
CA ILE A 72 14.57 4.83 18.88
C ILE A 72 14.37 3.60 19.76
N TYR A 73 13.61 2.64 19.25
CA TYR A 73 13.27 1.39 19.91
C TYR A 73 13.53 0.20 18.98
N SER A 74 13.67 -0.99 19.56
CA SER A 74 13.76 -2.25 18.82
C SER A 74 13.07 -3.39 19.54
N PHE A 75 12.46 -4.29 18.77
CA PHE A 75 11.78 -5.49 19.28
C PHE A 75 12.09 -6.68 18.39
N TYR A 76 12.48 -7.79 19.01
CA TYR A 76 12.64 -9.07 18.32
C TYR A 76 11.33 -9.85 18.37
N TYR A 77 10.86 -10.31 17.20
CA TYR A 77 9.69 -11.16 17.07
C TYR A 77 10.11 -12.55 16.60
N GLN A 78 9.64 -13.58 17.29
CA GLN A 78 9.86 -14.97 16.89
C GLN A 78 9.05 -15.31 15.64
N ALA A 79 9.50 -16.32 14.90
CA ALA A 79 8.78 -16.81 13.74
C ALA A 79 7.34 -17.24 14.10
N GLY A 80 6.38 -16.93 13.23
CA GLY A 80 4.95 -17.08 13.48
C GLY A 80 4.30 -15.90 14.23
N SER A 81 5.06 -14.89 14.66
CA SER A 81 4.49 -13.70 15.31
C SER A 81 3.56 -12.91 14.38
N ASN A 82 2.52 -12.32 14.95
CA ASN A 82 1.59 -11.43 14.23
C ASN A 82 1.09 -10.27 15.14
N PRO A 83 1.88 -9.21 15.35
CA PRO A 83 1.46 -8.09 16.20
C PRO A 83 0.37 -7.25 15.51
N ASN A 84 -0.75 -6.98 16.18
CA ASN A 84 -1.79 -6.10 15.66
C ASN A 84 -1.38 -4.61 15.71
N ALA A 85 -2.13 -3.73 15.04
CA ALA A 85 -1.79 -2.30 15.00
C ALA A 85 -1.72 -1.70 16.41
N GLU A 86 -2.69 -1.98 17.28
CA GLU A 86 -2.72 -1.47 18.66
C GLU A 86 -1.46 -1.84 19.44
N GLY A 87 -1.02 -3.09 19.37
CA GLY A 87 0.22 -3.57 19.98
C GLY A 87 1.45 -2.85 19.43
N LEU A 88 1.53 -2.71 18.10
CA LEU A 88 2.63 -1.98 17.47
C LEU A 88 2.71 -0.53 17.94
N TYR A 89 1.58 0.17 18.09
CA TYR A 89 1.51 1.55 18.58
C TYR A 89 1.69 1.70 20.09
N LYS A 90 1.45 0.63 20.86
CA LYS A 90 1.73 0.60 22.31
C LYS A 90 3.24 0.61 22.58
N ASP A 91 4.01 0.01 21.69
CA ASP A 91 5.46 -0.09 21.78
C ASP A 91 6.18 1.23 21.43
N ILE A 92 5.48 2.16 20.75
CA ILE A 92 6.02 3.49 20.44
C ILE A 92 6.08 4.34 21.73
N PRO A 93 7.24 4.91 22.09
CA PRO A 93 7.38 5.77 23.27
C PRO A 93 6.35 6.89 23.28
N SER A 94 5.78 7.21 24.45
CA SER A 94 4.78 8.27 24.57
C SER A 94 5.34 9.66 24.18
N THR A 95 6.65 9.87 24.31
CA THR A 95 7.40 11.06 23.89
C THR A 95 7.45 11.26 22.37
N ALA A 96 7.14 10.23 21.59
CA ALA A 96 7.08 10.30 20.13
C ALA A 96 5.87 11.09 19.62
N PHE A 97 4.79 11.17 20.41
CA PHE A 97 3.54 11.82 20.02
C PHE A 97 3.55 13.30 20.42
N GLY A 98 3.37 14.17 19.43
CA GLY A 98 3.23 15.61 19.62
C GLY A 98 1.81 16.03 20.06
N PRO A 99 1.61 17.32 20.40
CA PRO A 99 0.33 17.81 20.92
C PRO A 99 -0.81 17.83 19.88
N THR A 100 -0.48 17.82 18.59
CA THR A 100 -1.46 17.81 17.48
C THR A 100 -1.65 16.42 16.88
N ASP A 101 -0.98 15.41 17.43
CA ASP A 101 -1.03 14.04 16.96
C ASP A 101 -2.26 13.30 17.49
N ASP A 102 -2.89 12.54 16.61
CA ASP A 102 -4.05 11.72 16.90
C ASP A 102 -3.64 10.24 16.89
N LYS A 103 -3.14 9.75 18.03
CA LYS A 103 -2.68 8.37 18.19
C LYS A 103 -3.79 7.35 17.89
N ASP A 104 -4.98 7.56 18.43
CA ASP A 104 -6.12 6.67 18.21
C ASP A 104 -6.56 6.68 16.73
N GLY A 105 -6.52 7.87 16.13
CA GLY A 105 -6.68 8.05 14.69
C GLY A 105 -5.64 7.27 13.91
N ALA A 106 -4.35 7.33 14.25
CA ALA A 106 -3.28 6.59 13.59
C ALA A 106 -3.43 5.06 13.72
N ILE A 107 -3.87 4.57 14.89
CA ILE A 107 -4.19 3.15 15.10
C ILE A 107 -5.35 2.73 14.18
N LYS A 108 -6.44 3.50 14.16
CA LYS A 108 -7.61 3.24 13.29
C LYS A 108 -7.24 3.35 11.80
N GLY A 109 -6.47 4.36 11.43
CA GLY A 109 -6.01 4.67 10.07
C GLY A 109 -4.96 3.69 9.55
N SER A 110 -4.30 2.95 10.44
CA SER A 110 -3.55 1.74 10.08
C SER A 110 -4.47 0.58 9.64
N ASN A 111 -5.77 0.87 9.48
CA ASN A 111 -6.85 0.00 9.02
C ASN A 111 -7.06 -1.23 9.91
N GLY A 112 -6.98 -1.03 11.23
CA GLY A 112 -7.57 -1.94 12.24
C GLY A 112 -7.43 -3.42 11.94
N PHE A 113 -6.22 -3.91 11.69
CA PHE A 113 -5.98 -5.34 11.57
C PHE A 113 -6.06 -5.98 12.96
N ASP A 114 -6.93 -6.98 13.10
CA ASP A 114 -6.99 -7.84 14.28
C ASP A 114 -5.74 -8.72 14.40
N LYS A 115 -5.58 -9.35 15.57
CA LYS A 115 -4.47 -10.29 15.87
C LYS A 115 -4.43 -11.52 14.95
N ASP A 116 -5.49 -11.76 14.17
CA ASP A 116 -5.67 -12.95 13.35
C ASP A 116 -5.39 -12.66 11.85
N GLY A 117 -5.22 -11.40 11.46
CA GLY A 117 -5.07 -10.95 10.08
C GLY A 117 -3.65 -10.89 9.51
N VAL A 118 -2.78 -11.87 9.77
CA VAL A 118 -1.82 -12.20 8.69
C VAL A 118 -2.58 -13.10 7.77
N LEU A 119 -2.77 -12.58 6.58
CA LEU A 119 -3.58 -13.19 5.57
C LEU A 119 -2.76 -14.35 5.04
N ALA A 120 -3.17 -15.55 5.43
CA ALA A 120 -2.72 -16.78 4.81
C ALA A 120 -2.73 -16.57 3.30
N ASP A 121 -1.55 -16.45 2.71
CA ASP A 121 -1.42 -16.32 1.27
C ASP A 121 -1.49 -17.70 0.61
N ASN A 122 -1.68 -18.77 1.40
CA ASN A 122 -1.87 -20.15 0.97
C ASN A 122 -0.71 -20.62 0.09
N GLY A 123 0.50 -20.46 0.64
CA GLY A 123 1.74 -20.94 0.04
C GLY A 123 2.32 -20.04 -1.05
N TYR A 124 1.79 -18.83 -1.27
CA TYR A 124 2.41 -17.89 -2.20
C TYR A 124 3.82 -17.49 -1.73
N GLY A 125 3.96 -17.18 -0.44
CA GLY A 125 5.24 -16.88 0.20
C GLY A 125 6.10 -18.12 0.45
N GLU A 126 5.58 -19.36 0.37
CA GLU A 126 6.40 -20.57 0.51
C GLU A 126 7.43 -20.68 -0.62
N GLU A 127 7.09 -20.26 -1.85
CA GLU A 127 8.05 -20.14 -2.96
C GLU A 127 9.16 -19.14 -2.67
N ALA A 128 8.92 -18.19 -1.75
CA ALA A 128 9.90 -17.25 -1.22
C ALA A 128 10.60 -17.75 0.06
N HIS A 129 10.40 -19.02 0.47
CA HIS A 129 10.87 -19.58 1.75
C HIS A 129 10.22 -18.95 3.00
N ALA A 130 8.98 -18.47 2.91
CA ALA A 130 8.19 -18.04 4.05
C ALA A 130 7.26 -19.16 4.55
N SER A 131 7.74 -20.02 5.46
CA SER A 131 6.96 -21.21 5.89
C SER A 131 5.65 -20.90 6.62
N TYR A 132 5.47 -19.66 7.07
CA TYR A 132 4.25 -19.19 7.75
C TYR A 132 3.22 -18.57 6.82
N SER A 133 3.53 -18.45 5.53
CA SER A 133 2.66 -17.78 4.59
C SER A 133 1.36 -18.56 4.34
N ARG A 134 1.38 -19.90 4.45
CA ARG A 134 0.21 -20.76 4.27
C ARG A 134 -0.81 -20.66 5.40
N ASP A 135 -0.35 -20.71 6.65
CA ASP A 135 -1.21 -20.81 7.83
C ASP A 135 -1.42 -19.44 8.51
N GLY A 136 -0.79 -18.39 7.98
CA GLY A 136 -0.71 -17.06 8.59
C GLY A 136 0.47 -16.95 9.54
N GLY A 137 1.08 -15.76 9.58
CA GLY A 137 2.24 -15.44 10.43
C GLY A 137 3.40 -14.83 9.63
N LEU A 138 4.37 -14.27 10.36
CA LEU A 138 5.57 -13.67 9.79
C LEU A 138 6.80 -14.54 10.02
N PRO A 139 7.88 -14.33 9.24
CA PRO A 139 9.21 -14.80 9.62
C PRO A 139 9.58 -14.42 11.06
N ALA A 140 10.66 -14.96 11.61
CA ALA A 140 11.34 -14.23 12.69
C ALA A 140 11.81 -12.87 12.15
N PHE A 141 11.73 -11.79 12.93
CA PHE A 141 12.20 -10.48 12.45
C PHE A 141 12.64 -9.56 13.59
N CYS A 142 13.56 -8.66 13.26
CA CYS A 142 13.87 -7.50 14.09
C CYS A 142 13.05 -6.31 13.61
N ARG A 143 12.27 -5.71 14.51
CA ARG A 143 11.60 -4.43 14.33
C ARG A 143 12.46 -3.34 14.95
N VAL A 144 12.73 -2.27 14.21
CA VAL A 144 13.33 -1.03 14.73
C VAL A 144 12.52 0.16 14.25
N GLY A 145 12.32 1.15 15.10
CA GLY A 145 11.64 2.38 14.74
C GLY A 145 12.04 3.52 15.66
N GLY A 146 11.58 4.73 15.35
CA GLY A 146 11.91 5.91 16.15
C GLY A 146 11.43 7.18 15.48
N MET A 147 11.81 8.32 16.06
CA MET A 147 11.48 9.65 15.54
C MET A 147 12.72 10.30 14.95
N ILE A 148 12.63 10.74 13.70
CA ILE A 148 13.66 11.55 13.04
C ILE A 148 13.19 13.01 13.06
N ASP A 149 14.07 13.90 13.48
CA ASP A 149 13.85 15.34 13.35
C ASP A 149 13.92 15.72 11.87
N THR A 150 12.86 16.38 11.38
CA THR A 150 12.72 16.72 9.96
C THR A 150 13.07 18.18 9.67
N ASP A 151 13.19 18.99 10.72
CA ASP A 151 13.63 20.38 10.67
C ASP A 151 14.81 20.64 11.62
N ASP A 152 15.54 21.73 11.35
CA ASP A 152 16.74 22.09 12.13
C ASP A 152 16.42 22.46 13.59
N THR A 153 15.15 22.77 13.88
CA THR A 153 14.70 23.13 15.23
C THR A 153 14.32 21.92 16.07
N GLY A 154 14.17 20.73 15.45
CA GLY A 154 13.66 19.51 16.08
C GLY A 154 12.18 19.61 16.49
N SER A 155 11.47 20.62 15.98
CA SER A 155 10.06 20.87 16.29
C SER A 155 9.11 19.99 15.46
N ASN A 156 9.56 19.54 14.28
CA ASN A 156 8.86 18.60 13.44
C ASN A 156 9.61 17.29 13.33
N ARG A 157 8.85 16.18 13.30
CA ARG A 157 9.40 14.84 13.39
C ARG A 157 8.59 13.86 12.56
N ALA A 158 9.29 12.93 11.93
CA ALA A 158 8.68 11.79 11.27
C ALA A 158 8.98 10.50 12.04
N HIS A 159 7.96 9.68 12.22
CA HIS A 159 8.13 8.31 12.68
C HIS A 159 8.63 7.46 11.52
N PHE A 160 9.69 6.69 11.74
CA PHE A 160 10.16 5.68 10.81
C PHE A 160 10.04 4.29 11.44
N GLU A 161 9.84 3.30 10.60
CA GLU A 161 9.65 1.91 10.99
C GLU A 161 10.38 1.00 9.99
N VAL A 162 11.15 0.02 10.48
CA VAL A 162 11.90 -0.94 9.67
C VAL A 162 11.79 -2.33 10.27
N TRP A 163 11.36 -3.31 9.48
CA TRP A 163 11.29 -4.71 9.88
C TRP A 163 12.24 -5.53 9.00
N MET A 164 13.12 -6.28 9.64
CA MET A 164 14.24 -6.99 9.02
C MET A 164 14.06 -8.50 9.26
N PRO A 165 13.73 -9.30 8.23
CA PRO A 165 13.43 -10.71 8.39
C PRO A 165 14.70 -11.53 8.67
N LEU A 166 14.55 -12.53 9.51
CA LEU A 166 15.57 -13.50 9.90
C LEU A 166 15.15 -14.89 9.43
N ALA A 167 16.02 -15.88 9.60
CA ALA A 167 15.66 -17.26 9.30
C ALA A 167 14.61 -17.79 10.28
N ASP A 168 13.68 -18.62 9.79
CA ASP A 168 12.57 -19.17 10.59
C ASP A 168 13.06 -20.24 11.57
N THR A 169 13.96 -21.09 11.08
CA THR A 169 14.80 -21.97 11.89
C THR A 169 16.25 -21.66 11.52
N PRO A 170 17.07 -21.20 12.46
CA PRO A 170 18.45 -20.94 12.12
C PRO A 170 19.19 -22.27 11.91
N ASP A 171 19.74 -22.48 10.72
CA ASP A 171 20.62 -23.62 10.47
C ASP A 171 21.95 -23.40 11.23
N PRO A 172 22.39 -24.36 12.06
CA PRO A 172 23.67 -24.27 12.78
C PRO A 172 24.91 -24.11 11.89
N ASN A 173 24.80 -24.39 10.58
CA ASN A 173 25.86 -24.27 9.59
C ASN A 173 25.77 -22.99 8.75
N ASP A 174 24.59 -22.39 8.55
CA ASP A 174 24.45 -21.19 7.71
C ASP A 174 24.53 -19.87 8.49
N CYS A 175 24.25 -19.86 9.81
CA CYS A 175 24.61 -18.78 10.74
C CYS A 175 24.26 -19.22 12.18
N ARG A 176 25.24 -19.44 13.07
CA ARG A 176 24.95 -19.90 14.45
C ARG A 176 24.26 -18.85 15.32
N PRO A 177 23.08 -19.12 15.91
CA PRO A 177 22.47 -18.32 16.97
C PRO A 177 22.66 -18.95 18.37
N SER A 178 22.42 -18.14 19.40
CA SER A 178 22.49 -18.56 20.81
C SER A 178 21.16 -19.16 21.31
N ASP A 179 21.25 -20.20 22.14
CA ASP A 179 20.13 -20.93 22.77
C ASP A 179 19.37 -20.11 23.87
N LYS A 180 19.29 -18.78 23.76
CA LYS A 180 18.68 -17.95 24.81
C LYS A 180 17.27 -17.48 24.44
N LYS A 181 16.38 -17.63 25.43
CA LYS A 181 14.97 -17.20 25.41
C LYS A 181 14.89 -15.67 25.22
N PRO A 182 13.91 -15.15 24.46
CA PRO A 182 13.75 -13.71 24.27
C PRO A 182 13.43 -12.99 25.59
N GLU A 183 14.14 -11.89 25.83
CA GLU A 183 13.83 -10.90 26.86
C GLU A 183 13.31 -9.62 26.19
N ALA A 184 12.15 -9.14 26.63
CA ALA A 184 11.72 -7.79 26.33
C ALA A 184 12.44 -6.83 27.29
N VAL A 185 13.13 -5.82 26.76
CA VAL A 185 13.58 -4.68 27.56
C VAL A 185 13.36 -3.41 26.73
N PRO A 186 12.42 -2.53 27.11
CA PRO A 186 12.38 -1.19 26.55
C PRO A 186 13.47 -0.38 27.23
N GLU A 187 14.39 0.17 26.45
CA GLU A 187 15.21 1.28 26.93
C GLU A 187 15.27 2.34 25.82
N ALA A 188 14.58 3.46 26.04
CA ALA A 188 14.70 4.62 25.18
C ALA A 188 16.11 5.20 25.36
N VAL A 189 16.86 5.33 24.26
CA VAL A 189 18.16 5.98 24.31
C VAL A 189 17.94 7.50 24.25
N PRO A 190 18.36 8.28 25.27
CA PRO A 190 18.28 9.74 25.21
C PRO A 190 19.13 10.29 24.06
N ALA A 191 18.75 11.44 23.52
CA ALA A 191 19.48 12.11 22.44
C ALA A 191 20.93 12.41 22.87
N ALA A 192 21.87 12.30 21.91
CA ALA A 192 23.21 12.86 22.09
C ALA A 192 23.12 14.36 22.40
N ALA A 193 23.86 14.83 23.41
CA ALA A 193 23.85 16.22 23.81
C ALA A 193 24.39 17.12 22.68
N ALA A 194 23.66 18.19 22.36
CA ALA A 194 24.13 19.22 21.45
C ALA A 194 25.37 19.91 22.07
N GLY A 195 26.55 19.72 21.47
CA GLY A 195 27.78 20.39 21.91
C GLY A 195 29.10 19.64 21.70
N GLU A 196 29.08 18.37 21.29
CA GLU A 196 30.32 17.63 21.00
C GLU A 196 30.94 18.02 19.64
N PRO A 197 32.29 18.12 19.54
CA PRO A 197 32.97 18.31 18.26
C PRO A 197 32.64 17.18 17.27
N GLN A 198 32.38 17.50 15.99
CA GLN A 198 32.01 16.51 14.96
C GLN A 198 33.03 15.37 14.78
N GLY A 199 34.31 15.61 15.10
CA GLY A 199 35.36 14.59 15.10
C GLY A 199 35.11 13.51 16.15
N ASP A 200 34.77 13.91 17.37
CA ASP A 200 34.51 13.01 18.49
C ASP A 200 33.24 12.17 18.24
N ILE A 201 32.22 12.76 17.63
CA ILE A 201 30.98 12.06 17.24
C ILE A 201 31.27 10.97 16.20
N ARG A 202 32.12 11.24 15.21
CA ARG A 202 32.49 10.26 14.17
C ARG A 202 33.32 9.11 14.73
N ASP A 203 34.27 9.40 15.61
CA ASP A 203 35.08 8.37 16.27
C ASP A 203 34.22 7.48 17.18
N ALA A 204 33.29 8.07 17.93
CA ALA A 204 32.31 7.34 18.73
C ALA A 204 31.39 6.44 17.88
N ALA A 205 30.97 6.92 16.70
CA ALA A 205 30.16 6.14 15.76
C ALA A 205 30.95 4.98 15.13
N LEU A 206 32.22 5.20 14.77
CA LEU A 206 33.13 4.15 14.29
C LEU A 206 33.36 3.08 15.37
N ALA A 207 33.61 3.49 16.61
CA ALA A 207 33.78 2.57 17.73
C ALA A 207 32.50 1.76 18.00
N ALA A 208 31.33 2.41 17.95
CA ALA A 208 30.04 1.73 18.11
C ALA A 208 29.79 0.71 16.99
N LYS A 209 30.08 1.07 15.72
CA LYS A 209 29.97 0.16 14.58
C LYS A 209 30.92 -1.03 14.71
N ALA A 210 32.18 -0.79 15.10
CA ALA A 210 33.18 -1.84 15.26
C ALA A 210 32.83 -2.82 16.39
N ALA A 211 32.16 -2.34 17.45
CA ALA A 211 31.70 -3.17 18.57
C ALA A 211 30.37 -3.90 18.29
N TYR A 212 29.63 -3.50 17.25
CA TYR A 212 28.32 -4.06 16.93
C TYR A 212 28.43 -5.49 16.40
N LYS A 213 27.64 -6.41 16.97
CA LYS A 213 27.48 -7.76 16.43
C LYS A 213 26.39 -7.73 15.37
N ARG A 214 26.71 -8.20 14.16
CA ARG A 214 25.75 -8.29 13.05
C ARG A 214 24.80 -9.49 13.21
N ALA A 215 23.61 -9.37 12.66
CA ALA A 215 22.64 -10.46 12.54
C ALA A 215 22.93 -11.35 11.32
N CYS A 216 22.36 -12.55 11.33
CA CYS A 216 22.34 -13.42 10.17
C CYS A 216 21.46 -12.86 9.05
N ASN A 217 21.90 -13.03 7.80
CA ASN A 217 21.17 -12.54 6.62
C ASN A 217 20.54 -13.65 5.75
N SER A 218 20.59 -14.93 6.17
CA SER A 218 20.10 -16.06 5.37
C SER A 218 18.58 -16.05 5.14
N GLY A 219 17.81 -15.45 6.05
CA GLY A 219 16.36 -15.28 5.92
C GLY A 219 15.92 -14.05 5.12
N TRP A 220 16.86 -13.27 4.58
CA TRP A 220 16.63 -12.01 3.89
C TRP A 220 17.04 -12.07 2.42
N THR A 221 16.19 -11.60 1.52
CA THR A 221 16.43 -11.64 0.08
C THR A 221 17.36 -10.54 -0.45
N LYS A 222 18.07 -9.83 0.42
CA LYS A 222 18.95 -8.69 0.07
C LYS A 222 18.21 -7.55 -0.63
N ARG A 223 16.98 -7.31 -0.19
CA ARG A 223 16.11 -6.25 -0.71
C ARG A 223 15.42 -5.50 0.43
N LEU A 224 15.37 -4.18 0.32
CA LEU A 224 14.55 -3.31 1.15
C LEU A 224 13.36 -2.81 0.33
N VAL A 225 12.14 -2.95 0.84
CA VAL A 225 10.93 -2.38 0.22
C VAL A 225 10.35 -1.33 1.17
N PHE A 226 10.40 -0.07 0.75
CA PHE A 226 9.79 1.04 1.46
C PHE A 226 8.33 1.20 1.01
N VAL A 227 7.42 1.25 1.96
CA VAL A 227 5.98 1.27 1.75
C VAL A 227 5.39 2.54 2.31
N VAL A 228 4.52 3.20 1.54
CA VAL A 228 3.76 4.37 1.99
C VAL A 228 2.27 4.15 1.74
N GLY A 229 1.46 4.46 2.75
CA GLY A 229 0.01 4.35 2.69
C GLY A 229 -0.68 5.45 1.89
N GLY A 230 -2.02 5.39 1.84
CA GLY A 230 -2.85 6.37 1.15
C GLY A 230 -3.40 7.47 2.06
N GLY A 231 -4.12 8.43 1.47
CA GLY A 231 -4.89 9.45 2.19
C GLY A 231 -4.04 10.52 2.88
N LEU A 232 -4.59 11.11 3.94
CA LEU A 232 -3.93 12.07 4.84
C LEU A 232 -3.31 11.40 6.06
N ARG A 233 -3.28 10.07 6.04
CA ARG A 233 -2.91 9.23 7.16
C ARG A 233 -1.52 9.59 7.69
N GLY A 234 -1.46 9.77 8.99
CA GLY A 234 -0.22 9.87 9.75
C GLY A 234 0.15 8.55 10.40
N ALA A 235 0.49 7.53 9.61
CA ALA A 235 0.78 6.20 10.15
C ALA A 235 1.63 5.36 9.22
N ALA A 236 2.45 4.49 9.79
CA ALA A 236 3.16 3.47 9.04
C ALA A 236 2.18 2.50 8.36
N ALA A 237 2.54 1.98 7.17
CA ALA A 237 1.71 1.08 6.38
C ALA A 237 1.79 -0.38 6.85
N PHE A 238 1.55 -0.60 8.14
CA PHE A 238 1.75 -1.91 8.78
C PHE A 238 1.10 -3.09 8.04
N PRO A 239 -0.14 -3.02 7.53
CA PRO A 239 -0.73 -4.14 6.78
C PRO A 239 0.07 -4.51 5.53
N GLU A 240 0.49 -3.51 4.76
CA GLU A 240 1.25 -3.74 3.53
C GLU A 240 2.70 -4.14 3.82
N MET A 241 3.31 -3.60 4.90
CA MET A 241 4.62 -4.06 5.37
C MET A 241 4.59 -5.54 5.73
N LYS A 242 3.60 -5.98 6.53
CA LYS A 242 3.40 -7.39 6.90
C LYS A 242 3.31 -8.27 5.66
N GLN A 243 2.39 -7.95 4.76
CA GLN A 243 2.16 -8.78 3.58
C GLN A 243 3.37 -8.80 2.65
N THR A 244 4.07 -7.68 2.52
CA THR A 244 5.30 -7.60 1.70
C THR A 244 6.41 -8.46 2.31
N MET A 245 6.63 -8.40 3.62
CA MET A 245 7.61 -9.27 4.27
C MET A 245 7.23 -10.75 4.13
N ALA A 246 5.96 -11.09 4.37
CA ALA A 246 5.45 -12.46 4.29
C ALA A 246 5.63 -13.05 2.89
N ARG A 247 5.30 -12.29 1.84
CA ARG A 247 5.38 -12.77 0.45
C ARG A 247 6.80 -12.79 -0.10
N TYR A 248 7.66 -11.83 0.26
CA TYR A 248 8.90 -11.58 -0.48
C TYR A 248 10.19 -11.73 0.34
N ARG A 249 10.10 -11.98 1.65
CA ARG A 249 11.25 -12.07 2.58
C ARG A 249 12.21 -10.88 2.45
N THR A 250 11.67 -9.71 2.16
CA THR A 250 12.41 -8.45 2.09
C THR A 250 12.45 -7.79 3.46
N ALA A 251 13.48 -6.99 3.72
CA ALA A 251 13.34 -5.94 4.73
C ALA A 251 12.25 -4.99 4.25
N VAL A 252 11.40 -4.51 5.16
CA VAL A 252 10.31 -3.59 4.83
C VAL A 252 10.39 -2.36 5.72
N ALA A 253 10.10 -1.20 5.15
CA ALA A 253 10.13 0.05 5.89
C ALA A 253 8.91 0.92 5.59
N SER A 254 8.62 1.87 6.47
CA SER A 254 7.54 2.85 6.29
C SER A 254 7.80 4.10 7.14
N THR A 255 7.05 5.16 6.86
CA THR A 255 6.97 6.36 7.69
C THR A 255 5.52 6.74 8.01
N ASN A 256 5.30 7.57 9.03
CA ASN A 256 4.04 8.25 9.27
C ASN A 256 3.84 9.51 8.39
N GLY A 257 4.86 9.97 7.67
CA GLY A 257 4.74 11.14 6.81
C GLY A 257 4.77 12.50 7.53
N GLY A 258 5.24 12.55 8.80
CA GLY A 258 5.44 13.81 9.55
C GLY A 258 4.39 14.13 10.63
N HIS A 259 3.42 13.25 10.82
CA HIS A 259 2.36 13.41 11.83
C HIS A 259 1.71 12.08 12.18
N PHE A 260 0.98 12.03 13.29
CA PHE A 260 0.07 10.92 13.59
C PHE A 260 -1.39 11.31 13.37
N SER A 261 -2.11 10.58 12.52
CA SER A 261 -3.51 10.86 12.22
C SER A 261 -4.26 9.68 11.60
N ALA A 262 -5.59 9.74 11.67
CA ALA A 262 -6.48 8.89 10.89
C ALA A 262 -6.32 9.09 9.38
N GLN A 263 -6.86 8.15 8.60
CA GLN A 263 -6.80 8.12 7.14
C GLN A 263 -7.22 9.44 6.46
N ASP A 264 -8.20 10.12 7.05
CA ASP A 264 -8.83 11.36 6.60
C ASP A 264 -8.66 12.50 7.63
N GLY A 265 -7.75 12.34 8.60
CA GLY A 265 -7.55 13.30 9.67
C GLY A 265 -6.89 14.60 9.18
N THR A 266 -7.51 15.74 9.51
CA THR A 266 -7.07 17.08 9.07
C THR A 266 -6.53 17.96 10.19
N LYS A 267 -6.59 17.52 11.46
CA LYS A 267 -6.18 18.30 12.64
C LYS A 267 -4.72 18.79 12.58
N TRP A 268 -3.86 18.09 11.85
CA TRP A 268 -2.44 18.41 11.73
C TRP A 268 -2.15 19.51 10.68
N MET A 269 -3.12 19.86 9.83
CA MET A 269 -2.93 20.74 8.68
C MET A 269 -2.82 22.24 8.98
N PRO A 270 -3.57 22.84 9.93
CA PRO A 270 -3.66 24.30 10.04
C PRO A 270 -2.35 24.94 10.52
N GLY A 271 -1.79 25.87 9.74
CA GLY A 271 -0.60 26.65 10.10
C GLY A 271 0.72 25.87 10.18
N GLN A 272 0.79 24.67 9.61
CA GLN A 272 1.93 23.74 9.79
C GLN A 272 2.73 23.52 8.50
N THR A 273 3.47 24.53 8.03
CA THR A 273 4.25 24.46 6.78
C THR A 273 5.23 23.28 6.75
N GLU A 274 5.96 23.05 7.84
CA GLU A 274 6.95 21.97 7.92
C GLU A 274 6.31 20.57 7.83
N LYS A 275 5.12 20.37 8.43
CA LYS A 275 4.38 19.10 8.29
C LYS A 275 3.92 18.86 6.85
N TRP A 276 3.62 19.92 6.10
CA TRP A 276 3.30 19.79 4.69
C TRP A 276 4.52 19.44 3.85
N ILE A 277 5.70 19.97 4.18
CA ILE A 277 6.97 19.56 3.54
C ILE A 277 7.26 18.09 3.85
N ASP A 278 7.02 17.66 5.09
CA ASP A 278 7.18 16.26 5.50
C ASP A 278 6.24 15.32 4.74
N TYR A 279 4.94 15.65 4.73
CA TYR A 279 3.92 14.92 4.00
C TYR A 279 4.17 14.94 2.49
N GLY A 280 4.69 16.06 1.99
CA GLY A 280 5.01 16.30 0.59
C GLY A 280 6.10 15.34 0.10
N HIS A 281 7.24 15.31 0.80
CA HIS A 281 8.40 14.53 0.38
C HIS A 281 9.43 14.23 1.49
N ARG A 282 9.65 15.13 2.46
CA ARG A 282 10.84 15.07 3.33
C ARG A 282 10.83 13.91 4.32
N ALA A 283 9.67 13.55 4.88
CA ALA A 283 9.58 12.44 5.84
C ALA A 283 9.94 11.10 5.21
N VAL A 284 9.54 10.88 3.95
CA VAL A 284 9.83 9.66 3.20
C VAL A 284 11.33 9.53 2.95
N HIS A 285 11.96 10.58 2.43
CA HIS A 285 13.40 10.63 2.19
C HIS A 285 14.23 10.35 3.45
N LEU A 286 13.99 11.10 4.54
CA LEU A 286 14.76 10.95 5.78
C LEU A 286 14.54 9.56 6.42
N SER A 287 13.31 9.05 6.38
CA SER A 287 13.01 7.69 6.85
C SER A 287 13.69 6.63 5.98
N THR A 288 13.83 6.88 4.67
CA THR A 288 14.54 5.98 3.75
C THR A 288 16.02 5.90 4.10
N ILE A 289 16.67 7.04 4.37
CA ILE A 289 18.07 7.09 4.83
C ILE A 289 18.23 6.27 6.12
N ALA A 290 17.39 6.50 7.13
CA ALA A 290 17.45 5.75 8.37
C ALA A 290 17.20 4.24 8.16
N SER A 291 16.30 3.89 7.25
CA SER A 291 15.98 2.50 6.92
C SER A 291 17.15 1.79 6.24
N GLN A 292 17.79 2.43 5.27
CA GLN A 292 18.97 1.89 4.61
C GLN A 292 20.11 1.70 5.60
N LEU A 293 20.34 2.67 6.49
CA LEU A 293 21.39 2.57 7.51
C LEU A 293 21.09 1.47 8.55
N ALA A 294 19.83 1.31 8.95
CA ALA A 294 19.40 0.23 9.84
C ALA A 294 19.67 -1.14 9.23
N VAL A 295 19.20 -1.38 7.98
CA VAL A 295 19.45 -2.62 7.23
C VAL A 295 20.95 -2.86 7.03
N SER A 296 21.68 -1.79 6.70
CA SER A 296 23.12 -1.88 6.46
C SER A 296 23.90 -2.31 7.69
N THR A 297 23.56 -1.72 8.83
CA THR A 297 24.17 -2.02 10.12
C THR A 297 23.79 -3.43 10.57
N PHE A 298 22.50 -3.77 10.50
CA PHE A 298 21.97 -5.04 11.00
C PHE A 298 22.56 -6.25 10.27
N TYR A 299 22.65 -6.22 8.94
CA TYR A 299 23.13 -7.36 8.14
C TYR A 299 24.59 -7.26 7.68
N ALA A 300 25.30 -6.16 8.00
CA ALA A 300 26.58 -5.81 7.40
C ALA A 300 26.54 -5.89 5.87
N ALA A 301 25.57 -5.18 5.27
CA ALA A 301 25.32 -5.14 3.84
C ALA A 301 25.25 -3.69 3.38
N ARG A 302 25.55 -3.40 2.11
CA ARG A 302 25.57 -2.04 1.59
C ARG A 302 24.53 -1.81 0.51
N PRO A 303 23.90 -0.63 0.40
CA PRO A 303 23.05 -0.35 -0.74
C PRO A 303 23.85 -0.44 -2.04
N LYS A 304 23.16 -0.87 -3.09
CA LYS A 304 23.70 -0.83 -4.45
C LYS A 304 24.15 0.60 -4.78
N PRO A 305 25.40 0.80 -5.23
CA PRO A 305 25.86 2.12 -5.66
C PRO A 305 25.02 2.65 -6.84
N LYS A 306 24.69 3.93 -6.80
CA LYS A 306 23.87 4.63 -7.81
C LYS A 306 24.62 5.87 -8.31
N GLY A 307 24.67 6.06 -9.62
CA GLY A 307 25.44 7.15 -10.24
C GLY A 307 26.91 7.22 -9.78
N ASP A 308 27.44 8.43 -9.64
CA ASP A 308 28.79 8.69 -9.13
C ASP A 308 28.88 8.64 -7.59
N ALA A 309 27.78 8.35 -6.89
CA ALA A 309 27.70 8.23 -5.42
C ALA A 309 28.38 6.96 -4.87
N LYS A 310 29.43 6.48 -5.58
CA LYS A 310 30.36 5.44 -5.13
C LYS A 310 30.95 5.74 -3.75
N THR A 311 30.94 7.00 -3.32
CA THR A 311 31.64 7.50 -2.14
C THR A 311 30.99 7.15 -0.82
N TRP A 312 29.67 7.23 -0.64
CA TRP A 312 29.09 7.03 0.70
C TRP A 312 29.15 5.55 1.15
N ALA A 313 28.79 4.62 0.27
CA ALA A 313 28.90 3.18 0.56
C ALA A 313 30.37 2.72 0.67
N ALA A 314 31.30 3.37 -0.05
CA ALA A 314 32.73 3.10 0.08
C ALA A 314 33.38 3.76 1.31
N GLN A 315 32.82 4.85 1.83
CA GLN A 315 33.28 5.53 3.05
C GLN A 315 32.76 4.84 4.32
N THR A 316 31.60 4.21 4.24
CA THR A 316 30.94 3.59 5.40
C THR A 316 31.21 2.09 5.51
N GLN A 317 31.57 1.38 4.43
CA GLN A 317 31.59 -0.10 4.39
C GLN A 317 32.77 -0.66 3.58
N GLY A 318 33.29 -1.82 4.00
CA GLY A 318 34.39 -2.50 3.28
C GLY A 318 33.94 -2.97 1.90
N ALA A 319 34.84 -2.96 0.91
CA ALA A 319 34.53 -3.35 -0.48
C ALA A 319 33.96 -4.78 -0.62
N GLU A 320 34.12 -5.62 0.41
CA GLU A 320 33.70 -7.02 0.47
C GLU A 320 32.28 -7.24 1.02
N GLU A 321 31.59 -6.20 1.54
CA GLU A 321 30.22 -6.35 2.06
C GLU A 321 29.20 -6.62 0.92
N PRO A 322 28.21 -7.53 1.14
CA PRO A 322 27.19 -7.84 0.15
C PRO A 322 26.32 -6.62 -0.18
N ILE A 323 25.92 -6.51 -1.44
CA ILE A 323 25.01 -5.46 -1.89
C ILE A 323 23.55 -5.83 -1.63
N PHE A 324 22.71 -4.81 -1.38
CA PHE A 324 21.26 -4.93 -1.39
C PHE A 324 20.60 -3.83 -2.23
N TYR A 325 19.41 -4.13 -2.74
CA TYR A 325 18.62 -3.22 -3.57
C TYR A 325 17.50 -2.57 -2.73
N SER A 326 17.19 -1.30 -3.02
CA SER A 326 16.10 -0.58 -2.37
C SER A 326 14.96 -0.31 -3.35
N TYR A 327 13.74 -0.66 -2.98
CA TYR A 327 12.54 -0.49 -3.77
C TYR A 327 11.52 0.37 -3.04
N PHE A 328 10.74 1.16 -3.78
CA PHE A 328 9.58 1.86 -3.25
C PHE A 328 8.29 1.23 -3.78
N LYS A 329 7.28 1.09 -2.93
CA LYS A 329 5.95 0.62 -3.30
C LYS A 329 4.88 1.48 -2.64
N GLY A 330 4.04 2.14 -3.42
CA GLY A 330 2.94 2.95 -2.87
C GLY A 330 1.84 3.23 -3.88
N CYS A 331 0.60 3.34 -3.38
CA CYS A 331 -0.56 3.70 -4.20
C CYS A 331 -1.29 4.94 -3.64
N SER A 332 -1.99 5.71 -4.47
CA SER A 332 -2.70 6.93 -4.06
C SER A 332 -1.73 8.01 -3.58
N THR A 333 -1.85 8.50 -2.34
CA THR A 333 -0.81 9.29 -1.66
C THR A 333 0.55 8.59 -1.67
N GLY A 334 0.60 7.27 -1.49
CA GLY A 334 1.83 6.51 -1.61
C GLY A 334 2.39 6.54 -3.03
N GLY A 335 1.52 6.53 -4.05
CA GLY A 335 1.93 6.70 -5.45
C GLY A 335 2.44 8.11 -5.75
N ARG A 336 1.84 9.13 -5.11
CA ARG A 336 2.36 10.51 -5.13
C ARG A 336 3.74 10.58 -4.47
N ALA A 337 3.91 10.01 -3.28
CA ALA A 337 5.21 9.92 -2.61
C ALA A 337 6.26 9.20 -3.47
N ALA A 338 5.87 8.09 -4.13
CA ALA A 338 6.73 7.38 -5.09
C ALA A 338 7.25 8.31 -6.20
N MET A 339 6.36 9.14 -6.76
CA MET A 339 6.73 10.12 -7.77
C MET A 339 7.60 11.24 -7.18
N ALA A 340 7.39 11.64 -5.92
CA ALA A 340 8.22 12.65 -5.25
C ALA A 340 9.66 12.16 -5.08
N GLU A 341 9.84 10.91 -4.67
CA GLU A 341 11.14 10.27 -4.56
C GLU A 341 11.86 10.23 -5.92
N ALA A 342 11.19 9.81 -6.99
CA ALA A 342 11.77 9.82 -8.33
C ALA A 342 12.18 11.22 -8.82
N GLN A 343 11.39 12.25 -8.49
CA GLN A 343 11.61 13.63 -8.94
C GLN A 343 12.66 14.39 -8.12
N ARG A 344 12.77 14.10 -6.82
CA ARG A 344 13.54 14.91 -5.86
C ARG A 344 14.75 14.17 -5.29
N TYR A 345 14.65 12.87 -5.12
CA TYR A 345 15.63 12.03 -4.42
C TYR A 345 16.03 10.83 -5.28
N PRO A 346 16.67 11.09 -6.44
CA PRO A 346 16.91 10.05 -7.46
C PRO A 346 17.84 8.91 -7.00
N LEU A 347 18.48 9.03 -5.84
CA LEU A 347 19.40 8.04 -5.28
C LEU A 347 18.76 7.17 -4.20
N ASP A 348 17.53 7.45 -3.78
CA ASP A 348 16.90 6.73 -2.66
C ASP A 348 16.53 5.30 -3.06
N PHE A 349 16.04 5.10 -4.28
CA PHE A 349 15.54 3.80 -4.74
C PHE A 349 16.17 3.34 -6.06
N ASP A 350 16.32 2.03 -6.22
CA ASP A 350 16.73 1.38 -7.47
C ASP A 350 15.51 1.12 -8.37
N GLY A 351 14.36 0.84 -7.77
CA GLY A 351 13.09 0.62 -8.47
C GLY A 351 11.92 1.23 -7.72
N ILE A 352 10.98 1.82 -8.44
CA ILE A 352 9.78 2.44 -7.89
C ILE A 352 8.53 1.82 -8.54
N LEU A 353 7.61 1.33 -7.70
CA LEU A 353 6.28 0.89 -8.08
C LEU A 353 5.24 1.91 -7.59
N ALA A 354 4.70 2.69 -8.52
CA ALA A 354 3.75 3.77 -8.25
C ALA A 354 2.34 3.42 -8.76
N GLY A 355 1.39 3.24 -7.85
CA GLY A 355 -0.02 2.96 -8.17
C GLY A 355 -0.92 4.18 -8.06
N SER A 356 -1.86 4.35 -8.99
CA SER A 356 -2.86 5.45 -9.03
C SER A 356 -2.39 6.76 -8.36
N PRO A 357 -1.28 7.39 -8.82
CA PRO A 357 -0.62 8.46 -8.07
C PRO A 357 -1.53 9.67 -7.87
N GLY A 358 -1.68 10.12 -6.61
CA GLY A 358 -2.43 11.33 -6.25
C GLY A 358 -1.69 12.65 -6.52
N PHE A 359 -0.86 12.73 -7.57
CA PHE A 359 -0.13 13.93 -8.00
C PHE A 359 -1.03 14.98 -8.68
N GLU A 360 -0.46 16.14 -9.03
CA GLU A 360 -1.20 17.40 -9.24
C GLU A 360 -2.23 17.60 -8.14
N TYR A 361 -1.75 17.51 -6.89
CA TYR A 361 -2.59 17.39 -5.70
C TYR A 361 -3.60 18.53 -5.58
N ASN A 362 -3.21 19.78 -5.82
CA ASN A 362 -4.12 20.93 -5.82
C ASN A 362 -5.28 20.76 -6.81
N LYS A 363 -4.97 20.46 -8.09
CA LYS A 363 -5.98 20.18 -9.12
C LYS A 363 -6.81 18.94 -8.79
N LEU A 364 -6.23 17.93 -8.13
CA LEU A 364 -7.00 16.79 -7.62
C LEU A 364 -8.08 17.24 -6.65
N LYS A 365 -7.73 18.10 -5.69
CA LYS A 365 -8.67 18.60 -4.69
C LYS A 365 -9.72 19.50 -5.32
N ALA A 366 -9.31 20.34 -6.28
CA ALA A 366 -10.24 21.12 -7.10
C ALA A 366 -11.30 20.21 -7.75
N TYR A 367 -10.82 19.15 -8.42
CA TYR A 367 -11.67 18.21 -9.11
C TYR A 367 -12.60 17.44 -8.17
N GLN A 368 -12.10 16.92 -7.06
CA GLN A 368 -12.88 16.16 -6.09
C GLN A 368 -14.02 17.00 -5.50
N VAL A 369 -13.78 18.29 -5.25
CA VAL A 369 -14.84 19.22 -4.86
C VAL A 369 -15.80 19.47 -6.02
N HIS A 370 -15.30 19.70 -7.23
CA HIS A 370 -16.09 20.01 -8.42
C HIS A 370 -17.11 18.90 -8.73
N ILE A 371 -16.67 17.64 -8.84
CA ILE A 371 -17.56 16.53 -9.17
C ILE A 371 -18.62 16.28 -8.09
N ASN A 372 -18.26 16.50 -6.81
CA ASN A 372 -19.20 16.31 -5.71
C ASN A 372 -20.16 17.49 -5.55
N SER A 373 -19.85 18.66 -6.10
CA SER A 373 -20.74 19.83 -6.07
C SER A 373 -22.06 19.58 -6.82
N PHE A 374 -22.04 18.77 -7.87
CA PHE A 374 -23.25 18.41 -8.63
C PHE A 374 -24.26 17.60 -7.80
N LEU A 375 -23.81 16.92 -6.76
CA LEU A 375 -24.61 16.01 -5.94
C LEU A 375 -24.73 16.45 -4.47
N ALA A 376 -24.17 17.61 -4.13
CA ALA A 376 -24.08 18.08 -2.74
C ALA A 376 -25.44 18.51 -2.15
N ASP A 377 -26.35 19.01 -2.99
CA ASP A 377 -27.72 19.34 -2.59
C ASP A 377 -28.71 18.34 -3.21
N ASN A 378 -29.25 17.48 -2.34
CA ASN A 378 -30.22 16.45 -2.73
C ASN A 378 -31.61 16.96 -3.10
N LYS A 379 -31.83 18.29 -3.01
CA LYS A 379 -33.08 18.94 -3.43
C LYS A 379 -33.04 19.43 -4.87
N THR A 380 -31.87 19.38 -5.52
CA THR A 380 -31.73 19.82 -6.91
C THR A 380 -32.32 18.79 -7.88
N GLU A 381 -32.91 19.25 -8.98
CA GLU A 381 -33.48 18.36 -10.00
C GLU A 381 -32.42 17.45 -10.65
N GLY A 382 -31.16 17.90 -10.68
CA GLY A 382 -30.02 17.16 -11.21
C GLY A 382 -29.40 16.17 -10.22
N TRP A 383 -29.90 16.07 -8.99
CA TRP A 383 -29.35 15.15 -8.00
C TRP A 383 -29.58 13.69 -8.39
N ILE A 384 -28.50 12.91 -8.39
CA ILE A 384 -28.49 11.47 -8.63
C ILE A 384 -28.28 10.75 -7.30
N SER A 385 -29.29 9.99 -6.87
CA SER A 385 -29.17 9.11 -5.71
C SER A 385 -28.11 8.03 -5.95
N PRO A 386 -27.26 7.68 -4.95
CA PRO A 386 -26.37 6.52 -5.04
C PRO A 386 -27.10 5.20 -5.34
N ALA A 387 -28.40 5.11 -5.05
CA ALA A 387 -29.22 3.94 -5.42
C ALA A 387 -29.37 3.79 -6.96
N ALA A 388 -29.09 4.83 -7.73
CA ALA A 388 -29.12 4.82 -9.19
C ALA A 388 -27.81 4.32 -9.83
N TYR A 389 -26.69 4.27 -9.10
CA TYR A 389 -25.39 3.92 -9.69
C TYR A 389 -25.37 2.53 -10.36
N PRO A 390 -26.00 1.48 -9.80
CA PRO A 390 -26.11 0.19 -10.49
C PRO A 390 -26.88 0.26 -11.81
N LEU A 391 -27.94 1.09 -11.89
CA LEU A 391 -28.68 1.30 -13.14
C LEU A 391 -27.80 1.98 -14.20
N ILE A 392 -27.04 3.00 -13.78
CA ILE A 392 -26.11 3.72 -14.67
C ILE A 392 -25.03 2.76 -15.17
N ASN A 393 -24.39 2.02 -14.27
CA ASN A 393 -23.37 1.04 -14.63
C ASN A 393 -23.89 0.02 -15.65
N LYS A 394 -25.09 -0.51 -15.42
CA LYS A 394 -25.73 -1.44 -16.35
C LYS A 394 -25.94 -0.83 -17.75
N ALA A 395 -26.38 0.42 -17.84
CA ALA A 395 -26.54 1.11 -19.12
C ALA A 395 -25.19 1.32 -19.84
N VAL A 396 -24.12 1.61 -19.07
CA VAL A 396 -22.76 1.70 -19.60
C VAL A 396 -22.30 0.35 -20.14
N LEU A 397 -22.40 -0.73 -19.37
CA LEU A 397 -21.99 -2.08 -19.78
C LEU A 397 -22.73 -2.55 -21.05
N GLN A 398 -24.04 -2.31 -21.15
CA GLN A 398 -24.82 -2.65 -22.36
C GLN A 398 -24.31 -1.98 -23.64
N THR A 399 -23.62 -0.85 -23.51
CA THR A 399 -23.05 -0.12 -24.66
C THR A 399 -21.59 -0.50 -24.88
N CYS A 400 -20.83 -0.67 -23.80
CA CYS A 400 -19.37 -0.58 -23.86
C CYS A 400 -18.60 -1.86 -23.49
N ASP A 401 -19.25 -2.86 -22.89
CA ASP A 401 -18.58 -4.12 -22.51
C ASP A 401 -17.98 -4.79 -23.76
N ASN A 402 -18.79 -4.99 -24.80
CA ASN A 402 -18.38 -5.67 -26.03
C ASN A 402 -17.48 -4.84 -26.98
N GLU A 403 -17.01 -3.65 -26.60
CA GLU A 403 -16.13 -2.85 -27.48
C GLU A 403 -14.76 -3.50 -27.70
N ASP A 404 -14.31 -4.34 -26.78
CA ASP A 404 -13.09 -5.14 -26.93
C ASP A 404 -13.33 -6.51 -27.59
N GLY A 405 -14.59 -6.81 -27.94
CA GLY A 405 -15.03 -8.08 -28.51
C GLY A 405 -15.43 -9.15 -27.48
N VAL A 406 -15.50 -8.82 -26.20
CA VAL A 406 -15.84 -9.74 -25.10
C VAL A 406 -16.94 -9.14 -24.23
N VAL A 407 -17.84 -9.98 -23.73
CA VAL A 407 -18.88 -9.59 -22.76
C VAL A 407 -18.53 -10.25 -21.42
N ASP A 408 -17.87 -9.52 -20.55
CA ASP A 408 -17.38 -10.02 -19.25
C ASP A 408 -17.62 -9.05 -18.07
N ASN A 409 -18.46 -8.04 -18.29
CA ASN A 409 -18.75 -6.94 -17.39
C ASN A 409 -17.53 -6.04 -17.09
N ILE A 410 -16.63 -5.89 -18.07
CA ILE A 410 -15.45 -5.03 -17.95
C ILE A 410 -15.43 -4.06 -19.13
N VAL A 411 -15.49 -2.77 -18.82
CA VAL A 411 -15.20 -1.75 -19.84
C VAL A 411 -13.68 -1.68 -20.05
N SER A 412 -13.16 -2.45 -21.00
CA SER A 412 -11.72 -2.49 -21.29
C SER A 412 -11.21 -1.28 -22.06
N LEU A 413 -12.08 -0.62 -22.83
CA LEU A 413 -11.75 0.52 -23.69
C LEU A 413 -12.53 1.78 -23.32
N PRO A 414 -12.52 2.22 -22.05
CA PRO A 414 -13.46 3.23 -21.58
C PRO A 414 -13.22 4.63 -22.17
N ARG A 415 -12.07 4.86 -22.81
CA ARG A 415 -11.80 6.09 -23.59
C ARG A 415 -12.54 6.14 -24.93
N GLN A 416 -12.86 4.97 -25.48
CA GLN A 416 -13.51 4.82 -26.79
C GLN A 416 -15.03 4.69 -26.61
N CYS A 417 -15.43 4.14 -25.47
CA CYS A 417 -16.80 4.03 -25.01
C CYS A 417 -17.56 5.35 -24.99
N LYS A 418 -18.72 5.36 -25.65
CA LYS A 418 -19.71 6.44 -25.61
C LYS A 418 -21.04 5.87 -25.14
N PRO A 419 -21.31 5.85 -23.82
CA PRO A 419 -22.54 5.27 -23.29
C PRO A 419 -23.79 5.94 -23.89
N ASP A 420 -24.76 5.12 -24.30
CA ASP A 420 -26.05 5.62 -24.76
C ASP A 420 -27.01 5.81 -23.58
N PHE A 421 -26.94 6.98 -22.95
CA PHE A 421 -27.81 7.32 -21.82
C PHE A 421 -29.23 7.72 -22.23
N ALA A 422 -29.55 7.86 -23.53
CA ALA A 422 -30.92 8.18 -23.95
C ALA A 422 -31.91 7.07 -23.54
N LYS A 423 -31.42 5.83 -23.42
CA LYS A 423 -32.19 4.67 -22.92
C LYS A 423 -32.60 4.78 -21.45
N LEU A 424 -31.99 5.68 -20.70
CA LEU A 424 -32.36 5.96 -19.31
C LEU A 424 -33.53 6.95 -19.19
N ILE A 425 -33.97 7.58 -20.29
CA ILE A 425 -35.10 8.54 -20.30
C ILE A 425 -36.44 7.80 -20.27
N GLY A 426 -37.35 8.25 -19.40
CA GLY A 426 -38.76 7.85 -19.42
C GLY A 426 -39.00 6.34 -19.21
N CYS A 427 -38.00 5.62 -18.70
CA CYS A 427 -38.05 4.18 -18.48
C CYS A 427 -38.32 3.39 -19.79
N THR A 428 -37.85 3.88 -20.94
CA THR A 428 -38.02 3.23 -22.24
C THR A 428 -37.14 1.98 -22.33
N SER A 429 -37.64 0.89 -21.72
CA SER A 429 -37.19 -0.50 -21.74
C SER A 429 -35.67 -0.75 -21.87
N LEU A 430 -34.93 -0.62 -20.77
CA LEU A 430 -33.68 -1.38 -20.58
C LEU A 430 -33.92 -2.90 -20.39
N GLY A 431 -35.16 -3.39 -20.54
CA GLY A 431 -35.51 -4.81 -20.40
C GLY A 431 -35.15 -5.41 -19.03
N ILE A 432 -35.04 -4.59 -17.99
CA ILE A 432 -34.53 -5.01 -16.68
C ILE A 432 -35.68 -5.65 -15.89
N THR A 433 -35.75 -6.97 -15.92
CA THR A 433 -36.34 -7.72 -14.80
C THR A 433 -35.39 -7.60 -13.59
N PRO A 434 -35.88 -7.24 -12.40
CA PRO A 434 -35.06 -7.20 -11.20
C PRO A 434 -34.51 -8.61 -10.92
N GLU A 435 -33.19 -8.75 -10.84
CA GLU A 435 -32.61 -9.91 -10.21
C GLU A 435 -33.00 -9.85 -8.72
N LYS A 436 -33.65 -10.90 -8.21
CA LYS A 436 -34.00 -10.97 -6.79
C LYS A 436 -32.70 -10.89 -6.01
N VAL A 437 -32.50 -9.79 -5.30
CA VAL A 437 -31.59 -9.75 -4.16
C VAL A 437 -32.00 -10.91 -3.27
N ALA A 438 -31.12 -11.90 -3.11
CA ALA A 438 -31.34 -13.00 -2.19
C ALA A 438 -31.39 -12.43 -0.77
N THR A 439 -32.60 -12.11 -0.31
CA THR A 439 -32.87 -11.87 1.10
C THR A 439 -32.84 -13.23 1.78
N THR A 440 -31.77 -13.52 2.51
CA THR A 440 -31.71 -14.66 3.41
C THR A 440 -32.59 -14.39 4.63
N ASP A 441 -33.91 -14.52 4.45
CA ASP A 441 -34.81 -14.78 5.58
C ASP A 441 -34.75 -16.28 5.86
N SER A 442 -33.82 -16.67 6.73
CA SER A 442 -33.81 -18.02 7.31
C SER A 442 -34.52 -17.96 8.64
N ALA A 443 -35.85 -18.06 8.60
CA ALA A 443 -36.62 -18.50 9.75
C ALA A 443 -36.20 -19.94 10.06
N GLU A 444 -35.48 -20.09 11.15
CA GLU A 444 -34.98 -21.35 11.67
C GLU A 444 -36.16 -22.27 12.06
N LYS A 445 -36.25 -23.46 11.44
CA LYS A 445 -36.89 -24.62 12.05
C LYS A 445 -36.18 -25.92 11.60
N PRO A 446 -36.00 -26.89 12.51
CA PRO A 446 -34.90 -27.84 12.45
C PRO A 446 -35.23 -29.06 11.57
N ALA A 447 -34.22 -29.54 10.85
CA ALA A 447 -34.24 -30.85 10.19
C ALA A 447 -33.72 -31.95 11.15
N PRO A 448 -34.17 -33.21 10.98
CA PRO A 448 -34.02 -34.27 11.98
C PRO A 448 -32.67 -35.00 11.92
N ALA A 449 -32.34 -35.62 13.06
CA ALA A 449 -31.11 -36.37 13.33
C ALA A 449 -31.05 -37.74 12.63
N VAL A 450 -29.87 -38.12 12.15
CA VAL A 450 -29.23 -39.47 12.14
C VAL A 450 -27.75 -39.23 11.74
N GLY A 451 -26.68 -39.73 12.37
CA GLY A 451 -26.44 -40.59 13.52
C GLY A 451 -24.91 -40.67 13.76
N SER A 452 -24.52 -40.82 15.03
CA SER A 452 -23.13 -41.02 15.49
C SER A 452 -22.54 -42.35 15.01
N PRO A 453 -21.19 -42.54 15.06
CA PRO A 453 -20.50 -42.97 16.30
C PRO A 453 -19.13 -42.27 16.48
N SER A 454 -18.39 -42.29 17.59
CA SER A 454 -18.50 -42.82 18.94
C SER A 454 -17.29 -42.27 19.71
N GLY A 455 -17.41 -42.10 21.04
CA GLY A 455 -16.28 -42.42 21.93
C GLY A 455 -15.87 -41.42 23.03
N VAL A 456 -16.59 -41.49 24.17
CA VAL A 456 -16.10 -41.47 25.58
C VAL A 456 -15.29 -40.25 26.07
N GLY A 457 -15.61 -39.56 27.19
CA GLY A 457 -16.64 -39.78 28.20
C GLY A 457 -16.51 -38.88 29.44
N THR A 458 -17.66 -38.71 30.11
CA THR A 458 -17.92 -38.66 31.57
C THR A 458 -17.51 -37.44 32.42
N LYS A 459 -18.49 -36.70 32.97
CA LYS A 459 -19.04 -36.74 34.36
C LYS A 459 -19.76 -35.41 34.68
N SER A 460 -21.10 -35.40 34.82
CA SER A 460 -21.92 -35.43 36.07
C SER A 460 -22.20 -34.01 36.62
N ALA A 461 -23.39 -33.40 36.45
CA ALA A 461 -24.71 -33.59 37.12
C ALA A 461 -24.68 -33.12 38.61
N THR A 462 -25.61 -32.35 39.23
CA THR A 462 -27.03 -31.95 39.00
C THR A 462 -27.42 -30.82 40.04
N PRO A 463 -28.69 -30.36 40.28
CA PRO A 463 -29.09 -28.92 40.28
C PRO A 463 -30.01 -28.46 41.46
N LEU A 464 -30.84 -27.40 41.23
CA LEU A 464 -32.13 -26.95 41.89
C LEU A 464 -31.98 -25.91 43.03
N LEU A 465 -32.82 -24.88 43.30
CA LEU A 465 -34.13 -24.32 42.86
C LEU A 465 -34.37 -22.93 43.61
N PRO A 466 -35.51 -22.18 43.52
CA PRO A 466 -35.55 -20.70 43.41
C PRO A 466 -36.53 -19.93 44.37
N ARG A 467 -36.85 -18.65 44.03
CA ARG A 467 -37.96 -17.72 44.46
C ARG A 467 -37.67 -16.80 45.67
N ASP A 468 -38.23 -15.59 45.87
CA ASP A 468 -39.03 -14.56 45.15
C ASP A 468 -39.12 -13.32 46.10
N VAL A 469 -39.73 -12.21 45.64
CA VAL A 469 -40.60 -11.24 46.39
C VAL A 469 -40.18 -9.74 46.47
N THR A 470 -41.06 -8.88 45.95
CA THR A 470 -41.24 -7.39 46.00
C THR A 470 -42.35 -6.97 47.02
N PRO A 471 -42.90 -5.72 47.16
CA PRO A 471 -42.44 -4.29 47.05
C PRO A 471 -42.97 -3.28 48.16
N GLU A 472 -42.54 -1.99 48.07
CA GLU A 472 -43.18 -0.65 48.45
C GLU A 472 -43.55 -0.25 49.92
N PRO A 473 -43.85 1.05 50.31
CA PRO A 473 -44.11 2.33 49.58
C PRO A 473 -43.48 3.67 50.14
N ALA A 474 -43.81 4.85 49.54
CA ALA A 474 -43.41 6.27 49.81
C ALA A 474 -44.32 7.05 50.83
N PRO A 475 -44.18 8.40 51.18
CA PRO A 475 -44.37 9.58 50.27
C PRO A 475 -43.76 11.01 50.65
N ALA A 476 -44.08 12.03 49.80
CA ALA A 476 -44.20 13.53 49.89
C ALA A 476 -42.99 14.47 50.19
N GLY A 477 -42.76 15.70 49.65
CA GLY A 477 -43.33 16.71 48.69
C GLY A 477 -42.44 18.00 48.78
N SER A 478 -42.18 18.88 47.78
CA SER A 478 -43.02 19.97 47.22
C SER A 478 -42.38 20.75 46.03
N ASP A 479 -43.21 21.06 45.02
CA ASP A 479 -43.46 22.33 44.29
C ASP A 479 -42.53 23.04 43.23
N VAL A 480 -43.12 23.09 42.01
CA VAL A 480 -43.20 24.13 40.92
C VAL A 480 -42.34 24.00 39.62
N LYS A 481 -43.07 23.93 38.48
CA LYS A 481 -42.67 23.82 37.05
C LYS A 481 -42.35 25.19 36.37
N PRO A 482 -41.75 25.22 35.15
CA PRO A 482 -42.60 25.27 33.93
C PRO A 482 -42.06 24.55 32.66
N ALA A 483 -43.02 24.31 31.74
CA ALA A 483 -42.92 24.08 30.28
C ALA A 483 -42.39 22.74 29.74
N VAL A 484 -43.30 22.04 29.02
CA VAL A 484 -43.16 20.73 28.38
C VAL A 484 -42.50 20.87 27.01
N ILE A 485 -41.37 20.21 26.82
CA ILE A 485 -40.78 19.83 25.54
C ILE A 485 -41.40 18.47 25.15
N PRO A 486 -41.96 18.28 23.94
CA PRO A 486 -42.34 16.93 23.52
C PRO A 486 -41.07 16.10 23.25
N GLU A 487 -41.02 14.95 23.92
CA GLU A 487 -39.91 13.99 23.94
C GLU A 487 -39.52 13.47 22.55
N LYS A 488 -38.21 13.26 22.36
CA LYS A 488 -37.61 12.47 21.27
C LYS A 488 -38.05 11.01 21.39
N PRO A 489 -38.26 10.28 20.27
CA PRO A 489 -38.13 8.84 20.29
C PRO A 489 -36.64 8.48 20.24
N ASP A 490 -36.10 8.04 21.37
CA ASP A 490 -34.79 7.40 21.46
C ASP A 490 -34.85 5.99 20.84
N GLY A 491 -34.02 5.76 19.82
CA GLY A 491 -33.95 4.50 19.09
C GLY A 491 -32.57 4.25 18.50
N LYS A 492 -31.51 4.31 19.32
CA LYS A 492 -30.16 3.88 18.94
C LYS A 492 -29.72 2.71 19.81
N ASP A 493 -29.17 1.68 19.18
CA ASP A 493 -28.47 0.61 19.90
C ASP A 493 -27.01 0.99 20.17
N THR A 494 -26.30 0.12 20.89
CA THR A 494 -24.90 0.30 21.33
C THR A 494 -23.88 0.39 20.20
N ASP A 495 -24.31 0.25 18.94
CA ASP A 495 -23.49 0.39 17.73
C ASP A 495 -23.86 1.63 16.90
N GLY A 496 -24.76 2.48 17.39
CA GLY A 496 -25.05 3.79 16.82
C GLY A 496 -25.78 3.79 15.48
N LYS A 497 -26.47 2.70 15.10
CA LYS A 497 -27.28 2.66 13.88
C LYS A 497 -28.74 3.00 14.19
N ASP A 498 -29.30 3.96 13.43
CA ASP A 498 -30.73 4.28 13.47
C ASP A 498 -31.54 3.08 12.97
N LYS A 499 -32.53 2.64 13.75
CA LYS A 499 -33.38 1.47 13.42
C LYS A 499 -34.39 1.71 12.30
N ASP A 500 -34.50 2.93 11.77
CA ASP A 500 -35.59 3.33 10.85
C ASP A 500 -35.13 3.97 9.52
N ALA A 501 -33.87 3.80 9.10
CA ALA A 501 -33.46 4.24 7.76
C ALA A 501 -34.13 3.36 6.69
N LYS A 502 -35.27 3.80 6.15
CA LYS A 502 -35.89 3.20 4.95
C LYS A 502 -34.83 3.07 3.86
N LYS A 503 -34.60 1.86 3.37
CA LYS A 503 -33.71 1.58 2.24
C LYS A 503 -34.30 2.26 1.01
N GLU A 504 -33.61 3.29 0.50
CA GLU A 504 -34.05 4.02 -0.68
C GLU A 504 -34.12 3.06 -1.89
N GLU A 505 -35.27 3.02 -2.57
CA GLU A 505 -35.46 2.15 -3.73
C GLU A 505 -34.69 2.67 -4.94
N ALA A 506 -34.04 1.77 -5.67
CA ALA A 506 -33.32 2.12 -6.89
C ALA A 506 -34.31 2.67 -7.94
N PRO A 507 -34.03 3.85 -8.54
CA PRO A 507 -34.88 4.38 -9.59
C PRO A 507 -34.84 3.49 -10.82
N LYS A 508 -35.91 3.53 -11.63
CA LYS A 508 -36.01 2.78 -12.89
C LYS A 508 -35.51 3.54 -14.12
N CYS A 509 -35.43 4.88 -14.02
CA CYS A 509 -34.96 5.78 -15.07
C CYS A 509 -34.36 7.05 -14.44
N LEU A 510 -33.69 7.86 -15.27
CA LEU A 510 -33.17 9.17 -14.91
C LEU A 510 -33.96 10.28 -15.61
N THR A 511 -34.05 11.45 -14.97
CA THR A 511 -34.61 12.68 -15.56
C THR A 511 -33.59 13.35 -16.51
N ASP A 512 -34.05 14.29 -17.33
CA ASP A 512 -33.16 15.07 -18.20
C ASP A 512 -32.09 15.84 -17.40
N ALA A 513 -32.47 16.41 -16.25
CA ALA A 513 -31.54 17.10 -15.35
C ALA A 513 -30.50 16.13 -14.75
N GLN A 514 -30.90 14.93 -14.34
CA GLN A 514 -29.98 13.90 -13.86
C GLN A 514 -29.04 13.41 -14.96
N LEU A 515 -29.52 13.31 -16.20
CA LEU A 515 -28.69 12.95 -17.35
C LEU A 515 -27.66 14.03 -17.67
N GLU A 516 -28.01 15.30 -17.51
CA GLU A 516 -27.06 16.40 -17.66
C GLU A 516 -25.97 16.34 -16.58
N THR A 517 -26.35 16.11 -15.31
CA THR A 517 -25.38 15.85 -14.23
C THR A 517 -24.46 14.68 -14.58
N LEU A 518 -25.02 13.57 -15.10
CA LEU A 518 -24.24 12.39 -15.48
C LEU A 518 -23.24 12.69 -16.61
N LYS A 519 -23.63 13.47 -17.62
CA LYS A 519 -22.70 13.91 -18.68
C LYS A 519 -21.59 14.80 -18.13
N ASN A 520 -21.91 15.67 -17.19
CA ASN A 520 -20.92 16.54 -16.55
C ASN A 520 -19.87 15.74 -15.76
N LEU A 521 -20.26 14.63 -15.14
CA LEU A 521 -19.31 13.72 -14.46
C LEU A 521 -18.27 13.11 -15.43
N TYR A 522 -18.65 12.84 -16.68
CA TYR A 522 -17.74 12.32 -17.73
C TYR A 522 -17.09 13.41 -18.58
N THR A 523 -17.19 14.68 -18.19
CA THR A 523 -16.60 15.81 -18.92
C THR A 523 -15.36 16.32 -18.21
N ASP A 524 -14.28 16.53 -18.96
CA ASP A 524 -13.05 17.11 -18.43
C ASP A 524 -13.34 18.44 -17.72
N TYR A 525 -12.83 18.58 -16.50
CA TYR A 525 -12.99 19.82 -15.75
C TYR A 525 -12.02 20.88 -16.31
N LYS A 526 -12.58 21.91 -16.92
CA LYS A 526 -11.85 23.02 -17.53
C LYS A 526 -12.30 24.36 -16.97
N ILE A 527 -11.36 25.28 -16.87
CA ILE A 527 -11.59 26.69 -16.52
C ILE A 527 -10.95 27.54 -17.61
N ASP A 528 -11.73 28.43 -18.24
CA ASP A 528 -11.27 29.29 -19.35
C ASP A 528 -10.54 28.50 -20.47
N GLY A 529 -11.05 27.31 -20.77
CA GLY A 529 -10.46 26.39 -21.75
C GLY A 529 -9.21 25.63 -21.29
N LYS A 530 -8.63 25.97 -20.13
CA LYS A 530 -7.49 25.25 -19.54
C LYS A 530 -7.96 24.02 -18.77
N LEU A 531 -7.29 22.89 -18.98
CA LEU A 531 -7.54 21.66 -18.24
C LEU A 531 -7.13 21.80 -16.77
N ILE A 532 -8.09 21.60 -15.87
CA ILE A 532 -7.84 21.41 -14.44
C ILE A 532 -7.65 19.93 -14.15
N ARG A 533 -8.59 19.08 -14.56
CA ARG A 533 -8.47 17.64 -14.39
C ARG A 533 -9.30 16.88 -15.42
N GLU A 534 -8.79 15.73 -15.83
CA GLU A 534 -9.49 14.78 -16.68
C GLU A 534 -10.72 14.19 -15.97
N ALA A 535 -11.74 13.84 -16.75
CA ALA A 535 -12.93 13.20 -16.20
C ALA A 535 -12.67 11.78 -15.68
N ILE A 536 -13.56 11.31 -14.81
CA ILE A 536 -13.73 9.87 -14.58
C ILE A 536 -14.21 9.20 -15.88
N LEU A 537 -13.99 7.90 -16.00
CA LEU A 537 -14.30 7.15 -17.20
C LEU A 537 -15.54 6.26 -17.04
N PRO A 538 -16.29 5.98 -18.13
CA PRO A 538 -17.32 4.97 -18.12
C PRO A 538 -16.80 3.61 -17.64
N GLY A 539 -17.63 2.88 -16.90
CA GLY A 539 -17.26 1.63 -16.25
C GLY A 539 -16.72 1.83 -14.83
N SER A 540 -16.71 3.06 -14.31
CA SER A 540 -16.30 3.36 -12.92
C SER A 540 -17.46 3.40 -11.93
N GLU A 541 -18.70 3.32 -12.39
CA GLU A 541 -19.90 3.69 -11.62
C GLU A 541 -20.18 2.74 -10.47
N PHE A 542 -19.88 1.46 -10.66
CA PHE A 542 -19.94 0.46 -9.59
C PHE A 542 -18.98 0.82 -8.43
N GLY A 543 -17.88 1.51 -8.73
CA GLY A 543 -16.86 1.92 -7.78
C GLY A 543 -17.08 3.27 -7.11
N TRP A 544 -18.02 4.09 -7.58
CA TRP A 544 -18.21 5.48 -7.10
C TRP A 544 -18.47 5.56 -5.60
N LYS A 545 -19.39 4.72 -5.12
CA LYS A 545 -19.70 4.63 -3.68
C LYS A 545 -18.59 3.93 -2.92
N VAL A 546 -18.03 2.88 -3.51
CA VAL A 546 -17.03 2.01 -2.88
C VAL A 546 -15.75 2.80 -2.56
N THR A 547 -15.35 3.69 -3.46
CA THR A 547 -14.20 4.59 -3.31
C THR A 547 -14.52 5.90 -2.61
N ASN A 548 -15.78 6.15 -2.27
CA ASN A 548 -16.29 7.46 -1.84
C ASN A 548 -15.92 8.61 -2.80
N ALA A 549 -15.76 8.33 -4.10
CA ALA A 549 -15.33 9.31 -5.09
C ALA A 549 -16.46 10.26 -5.52
N VAL A 550 -17.66 9.71 -5.75
CA VAL A 550 -18.85 10.45 -6.21
C VAL A 550 -19.96 10.17 -5.21
N MET A 551 -20.11 11.06 -4.23
CA MET A 551 -21.00 10.87 -3.07
C MET A 551 -21.86 12.08 -2.75
N GLY A 552 -21.65 13.21 -3.43
CA GLY A 552 -22.24 14.49 -3.03
C GLY A 552 -21.65 15.03 -1.73
N LYS A 553 -20.44 14.59 -1.38
CA LYS A 553 -19.73 15.03 -0.19
C LYS A 553 -18.32 15.43 -0.59
N TYR A 554 -17.88 16.60 -0.14
CA TYR A 554 -16.55 17.11 -0.47
C TYR A 554 -15.44 16.32 0.24
N GLY A 555 -15.73 15.82 1.44
CA GLY A 555 -14.75 15.11 2.28
C GLY A 555 -13.73 16.05 2.91
N SER A 556 -13.18 15.64 4.05
CA SER A 556 -12.25 16.46 4.85
C SER A 556 -10.94 16.78 4.11
N SER A 557 -10.50 15.89 3.21
CA SER A 557 -9.23 16.07 2.50
C SER A 557 -9.28 17.20 1.46
N PRO A 558 -10.25 17.24 0.53
CA PRO A 558 -10.38 18.37 -0.39
C PRO A 558 -10.77 19.68 0.30
N SER A 559 -11.75 19.66 1.22
CA SER A 559 -12.17 20.88 1.93
C SER A 559 -11.03 21.42 2.81
N GLY A 560 -10.40 20.58 3.62
CA GLY A 560 -9.30 20.96 4.50
C GLY A 560 -8.10 21.50 3.75
N TRP A 561 -7.80 20.99 2.55
CA TRP A 561 -6.76 21.56 1.69
C TRP A 561 -7.05 23.03 1.35
N TYR A 562 -8.25 23.34 0.86
CA TYR A 562 -8.58 24.71 0.48
C TYR A 562 -8.59 25.67 1.66
N HIS A 563 -9.19 25.28 2.79
CA HIS A 563 -9.25 26.13 3.97
C HIS A 563 -7.87 26.35 4.58
N TYR A 564 -7.16 25.28 4.89
CA TYR A 564 -5.93 25.39 5.66
C TYR A 564 -4.73 25.81 4.82
N GLN A 565 -4.68 25.45 3.53
CA GLN A 565 -3.49 25.64 2.70
C GLN A 565 -3.65 26.73 1.64
N VAL A 566 -4.83 26.83 1.02
CA VAL A 566 -5.07 27.87 0.02
C VAL A 566 -5.50 29.18 0.68
N MET A 567 -6.42 29.14 1.63
CA MET A 567 -6.96 30.34 2.29
C MET A 567 -6.19 30.73 3.57
N GLY A 568 -5.54 29.78 4.22
CA GLY A 568 -4.78 30.02 5.46
C GLY A 568 -5.66 30.10 6.71
N ASP A 569 -6.86 29.53 6.65
CA ASP A 569 -7.74 29.40 7.81
C ASP A 569 -7.07 28.52 8.88
N THR A 570 -7.42 28.75 10.14
CA THR A 570 -6.90 27.97 11.28
C THR A 570 -7.97 27.11 11.95
N VAL A 571 -9.24 27.39 11.66
CA VAL A 571 -10.42 26.65 12.14
C VAL A 571 -11.40 26.52 10.99
N TRP A 572 -11.91 25.31 10.77
CA TRP A 572 -12.84 25.03 9.68
C TRP A 572 -13.90 23.99 10.05
N ASP A 573 -15.14 24.18 9.56
CA ASP A 573 -16.25 23.23 9.65
C ASP A 573 -16.68 22.78 8.25
N ASP A 574 -16.45 21.49 7.96
CA ASP A 574 -16.82 20.87 6.68
C ASP A 574 -18.31 21.03 6.33
N LYS A 575 -19.20 21.21 7.31
CA LYS A 575 -20.63 21.43 7.06
C LYS A 575 -20.94 22.81 6.47
N SER A 576 -20.03 23.76 6.62
CA SER A 576 -20.16 25.10 6.07
C SER A 576 -19.43 25.28 4.73
N PHE A 577 -18.90 24.19 4.15
CA PHE A 577 -18.19 24.22 2.87
C PHE A 577 -19.12 24.58 1.71
N ASP A 578 -18.89 25.75 1.13
CA ASP A 578 -19.56 26.24 -0.06
C ASP A 578 -18.62 26.11 -1.27
N ALA A 579 -18.84 25.08 -2.10
CA ALA A 579 -18.01 24.83 -3.28
C ALA A 579 -18.00 26.00 -4.28
N GLY A 580 -19.10 26.77 -4.37
CA GLY A 580 -19.19 27.94 -5.25
C GLY A 580 -18.24 29.07 -4.84
N LYS A 581 -17.93 29.17 -3.54
CA LYS A 581 -16.92 30.11 -3.01
C LYS A 581 -15.53 29.51 -2.96
N ALA A 582 -15.40 28.20 -2.74
CA ALA A 582 -14.12 27.53 -2.55
C ALA A 582 -13.38 27.16 -3.85
N LEU A 583 -14.08 27.05 -4.99
CA LEU A 583 -13.50 26.68 -6.29
C LEU A 583 -13.59 27.80 -7.33
N THR A 584 -13.14 29.00 -6.99
CA THR A 584 -12.94 30.02 -8.03
C THR A 584 -11.68 29.70 -8.85
N PRO A 585 -11.64 30.06 -10.14
CA PRO A 585 -10.43 30.01 -10.96
C PRO A 585 -9.19 30.58 -10.25
N ALA A 586 -9.36 31.73 -9.61
CA ALA A 586 -8.29 32.42 -8.88
C ALA A 586 -7.77 31.62 -7.67
N LEU A 587 -8.65 30.93 -6.93
CA LEU A 587 -8.23 30.10 -5.79
C LEU A 587 -7.48 28.85 -6.23
N ILE A 588 -7.89 28.23 -7.34
CA ILE A 588 -7.17 27.08 -7.90
C ILE A 588 -5.78 27.51 -8.37
N GLU A 589 -5.66 28.66 -9.05
CA GLU A 589 -4.37 29.23 -9.45
C GLU A 589 -3.50 29.60 -8.24
N GLU A 590 -4.09 30.17 -7.19
CA GLU A 590 -3.35 30.49 -5.96
C GLU A 590 -2.84 29.21 -5.25
N GLY A 591 -3.65 28.14 -5.22
CA GLY A 591 -3.22 26.83 -4.71
C GLY A 591 -2.04 26.25 -5.50
N GLU A 592 -2.13 26.28 -6.84
CA GLU A 592 -1.04 25.86 -7.73
C GLU A 592 0.24 26.68 -7.52
N LYS A 593 0.11 27.99 -7.30
CA LYS A 593 1.24 28.89 -7.06
C LYS A 593 1.88 28.66 -5.70
N LYS A 594 1.08 28.44 -4.65
CA LYS A 594 1.56 28.18 -3.30
C LYS A 594 2.23 26.81 -3.18
N ASP A 595 1.66 25.79 -3.84
CA ASP A 595 2.03 24.38 -3.77
C ASP A 595 2.63 23.95 -2.41
N PRO A 596 1.85 24.05 -1.30
CA PRO A 596 2.39 23.80 0.03
C PRO A 596 3.02 22.41 0.14
N GLY A 597 4.25 22.38 0.65
CA GLY A 597 5.05 21.15 0.76
C GLY A 597 5.50 20.55 -0.58
N GLY A 598 5.29 21.24 -1.70
CA GLY A 598 5.58 20.70 -3.03
C GLY A 598 4.73 19.48 -3.38
N THR A 599 3.50 19.42 -2.85
CA THR A 599 2.62 18.25 -2.91
C THR A 599 2.12 17.96 -4.31
N ASN A 600 2.16 18.92 -5.25
CA ASN A 600 1.77 18.67 -6.64
C ASN A 600 2.56 17.52 -7.28
N THR A 601 3.86 17.40 -7.02
CA THR A 601 4.64 16.21 -7.43
C THR A 601 4.45 15.81 -8.91
N PHE A 602 4.52 16.79 -9.83
CA PHE A 602 4.20 16.58 -11.25
C PHE A 602 5.33 17.04 -12.20
N ASN A 603 6.57 17.07 -11.71
CA ASN A 603 7.72 17.43 -12.54
C ASN A 603 8.06 16.27 -13.50
N PRO A 604 8.03 16.46 -14.84
CA PRO A 604 8.33 15.39 -15.79
C PRO A 604 9.83 15.10 -15.95
N ASP A 605 10.72 15.92 -15.37
CA ASP A 605 12.16 15.70 -15.46
C ASP A 605 12.62 14.60 -14.48
N LEU A 606 12.70 13.38 -14.99
CA LEU A 606 13.20 12.21 -14.24
C LEU A 606 14.60 11.80 -14.68
N ASN A 607 15.36 12.68 -15.35
CA ASN A 607 16.72 12.33 -15.82
C ASN A 607 17.62 11.89 -14.66
N GLY A 608 17.60 12.59 -13.53
CA GLY A 608 18.41 12.23 -12.36
C GLY A 608 18.18 10.79 -11.90
N PHE A 609 16.92 10.36 -11.82
CA PHE A 609 16.55 9.00 -11.40
C PHE A 609 16.95 7.96 -12.44
N PHE A 610 16.71 8.22 -13.72
CA PHE A 610 17.07 7.29 -14.80
C PHE A 610 18.59 7.20 -15.03
N ASP A 611 19.32 8.30 -14.86
CA ASP A 611 20.79 8.35 -14.97
C ASP A 611 21.46 7.63 -13.80
N ALA A 612 20.82 7.61 -12.64
CA ALA A 612 21.20 6.76 -11.51
C ALA A 612 20.90 5.26 -11.73
N GLY A 613 20.26 4.90 -12.84
CA GLY A 613 19.88 3.53 -13.19
C GLY A 613 18.50 3.10 -12.67
N GLY A 614 17.71 4.03 -12.12
CA GLY A 614 16.39 3.78 -11.55
C GLY A 614 15.38 3.28 -12.58
N LYS A 615 14.47 2.39 -12.15
CA LYS A 615 13.34 1.88 -12.94
C LYS A 615 12.01 2.29 -12.32
N LEU A 616 11.09 2.80 -13.13
CA LEU A 616 9.74 3.20 -12.72
C LEU A 616 8.71 2.28 -13.37
N MET A 617 7.96 1.56 -12.54
CA MET A 617 6.73 0.89 -12.94
C MET A 617 5.54 1.65 -12.35
N HIS A 618 4.63 2.07 -13.21
CA HIS A 618 3.45 2.82 -12.84
C HIS A 618 2.22 2.05 -13.31
N TYR A 619 1.19 1.94 -12.48
CA TYR A 619 -0.11 1.45 -12.93
C TYR A 619 -1.26 2.35 -12.46
N HIS A 620 -2.37 2.33 -13.19
CA HIS A 620 -3.58 3.06 -12.83
C HIS A 620 -4.83 2.28 -13.22
N GLY A 621 -5.81 2.20 -12.33
CA GLY A 621 -7.09 1.55 -12.61
C GLY A 621 -7.94 2.40 -13.54
N LEU A 622 -8.44 1.83 -14.64
CA LEU A 622 -9.27 2.56 -15.59
C LEU A 622 -10.68 2.85 -15.04
N ALA A 623 -11.12 2.13 -14.01
CA ALA A 623 -12.35 2.38 -13.28
C ALA A 623 -12.12 3.21 -11.99
N ASP A 624 -10.95 3.83 -11.85
CA ASP A 624 -10.62 4.70 -10.72
C ASP A 624 -11.38 6.02 -10.81
N ALA A 625 -12.34 6.21 -9.90
CA ALA A 625 -13.09 7.45 -9.80
C ALA A 625 -12.50 8.45 -8.79
N LEU A 626 -11.65 7.97 -7.88
CA LEU A 626 -11.09 8.81 -6.82
C LEU A 626 -9.93 9.66 -7.33
N VAL A 627 -9.10 9.06 -8.18
CA VAL A 627 -8.08 9.74 -8.98
C VAL A 627 -8.37 9.39 -10.45
N PRO A 628 -8.90 10.34 -11.25
CA PRO A 628 -9.21 10.07 -12.65
C PRO A 628 -7.98 9.58 -13.42
N PRO A 629 -8.07 8.46 -14.17
CA PRO A 629 -6.89 7.72 -14.62
C PRO A 629 -6.08 8.41 -15.72
N LEU A 630 -6.70 9.29 -16.51
CA LEU A 630 -6.07 9.87 -17.70
C LEU A 630 -4.93 10.85 -17.41
N VAL A 631 -4.82 11.31 -16.17
CA VAL A 631 -3.65 12.04 -15.67
C VAL A 631 -2.34 11.26 -15.86
N SER A 632 -2.40 9.93 -15.82
CA SER A 632 -1.21 9.06 -15.84
C SER A 632 -0.61 8.92 -17.24
N PRO A 633 -1.39 8.64 -18.30
CA PRO A 633 -0.96 8.81 -19.67
C PRO A 633 -0.42 10.22 -19.98
N ARG A 634 -1.07 11.28 -19.47
CA ARG A 634 -0.57 12.66 -19.66
C ARG A 634 0.81 12.84 -19.05
N TYR A 635 1.01 12.42 -17.81
CA TYR A 635 2.31 12.48 -17.16
C TYR A 635 3.36 11.64 -17.89
N TYR A 636 3.00 10.43 -18.36
CA TYR A 636 3.89 9.58 -19.15
C TYR A 636 4.40 10.27 -20.41
N GLU A 637 3.51 10.92 -21.18
CA GLU A 637 3.90 11.64 -22.39
C GLU A 637 4.72 12.91 -22.09
N LEU A 638 4.44 13.61 -20.98
CA LEU A 638 5.29 14.71 -20.52
C LEU A 638 6.71 14.24 -20.17
N VAL A 639 6.84 13.15 -19.40
CA VAL A 639 8.14 12.54 -19.09
C VAL A 639 8.85 12.11 -20.37
N LYS A 640 8.15 11.43 -21.29
CA LYS A 640 8.68 11.00 -22.59
C LYS A 640 9.25 12.16 -23.39
N SER A 641 8.54 13.27 -23.45
CA SER A 641 9.00 14.48 -24.13
C SER A 641 10.28 15.06 -23.50
N LYS A 642 10.46 14.88 -22.18
CA LYS A 642 11.56 15.44 -21.40
C LYS A 642 12.80 14.54 -21.36
N VAL A 643 12.64 13.22 -21.23
CA VAL A 643 13.76 12.26 -21.10
C VAL A 643 14.12 11.56 -22.42
N GLY A 644 13.27 11.69 -23.45
CA GLY A 644 13.50 11.11 -24.77
C GLY A 644 13.57 9.57 -24.75
N ALA A 645 14.55 9.02 -25.47
CA ALA A 645 14.66 7.58 -25.68
C ALA A 645 14.82 6.74 -24.39
N LYS A 646 15.35 7.35 -23.30
CA LYS A 646 15.54 6.69 -22.00
C LYS A 646 14.26 6.08 -21.45
N ILE A 647 13.10 6.62 -21.80
CA ILE A 647 11.81 6.15 -21.28
C ILE A 647 11.57 4.67 -21.60
N LYS A 648 12.04 4.17 -22.75
CA LYS A 648 11.81 2.79 -23.20
C LYS A 648 12.36 1.74 -22.22
N ASP A 649 13.49 2.06 -21.61
CA ASP A 649 14.27 1.17 -20.75
C ASP A 649 14.16 1.50 -19.26
N SER A 650 13.41 2.55 -18.89
CA SER A 650 13.34 3.01 -17.50
C SER A 650 11.94 3.34 -16.98
N TYR A 651 10.92 3.45 -17.84
CA TYR A 651 9.55 3.75 -17.39
C TYR A 651 8.49 2.95 -18.15
N LYS A 652 7.74 2.11 -17.43
CA LYS A 652 6.52 1.44 -17.94
C LYS A 652 5.28 1.95 -17.19
N LEU A 653 4.23 2.26 -17.95
CA LEU A 653 2.90 2.59 -17.44
C LEU A 653 1.93 1.47 -17.85
N TYR A 654 1.10 0.96 -16.93
CA TYR A 654 0.06 -0.03 -17.19
C TYR A 654 -1.31 0.54 -16.81
N MET A 655 -2.22 0.64 -17.78
CA MET A 655 -3.60 1.04 -17.53
C MET A 655 -4.43 -0.22 -17.35
N ILE A 656 -5.12 -0.37 -16.21
CA ILE A 656 -5.75 -1.64 -15.81
C ILE A 656 -7.28 -1.56 -15.96
N PRO A 657 -7.87 -2.18 -17.01
CA PRO A 657 -9.32 -2.33 -17.16
C PRO A 657 -10.05 -2.84 -15.93
N GLY A 658 -11.19 -2.23 -15.60
CA GLY A 658 -12.08 -2.66 -14.52
C GLY A 658 -11.50 -2.61 -13.09
N MET A 659 -10.26 -2.16 -12.92
CA MET A 659 -9.67 -1.95 -11.59
C MET A 659 -10.10 -0.59 -11.04
N LEU A 660 -10.56 -0.58 -9.79
CA LEU A 660 -10.87 0.64 -9.04
C LEU A 660 -9.59 1.32 -8.53
N HIS A 661 -9.73 2.23 -7.57
CA HIS A 661 -8.60 2.91 -6.94
C HIS A 661 -7.68 1.92 -6.23
N CYS A 662 -6.44 1.78 -6.75
CA CYS A 662 -5.38 0.87 -6.29
C CYS A 662 -5.63 -0.64 -6.45
N ARG A 663 -6.86 -1.10 -6.28
CA ARG A 663 -7.26 -2.51 -6.23
C ARG A 663 -8.76 -2.65 -6.49
N GLY A 664 -9.29 -3.87 -6.39
CA GLY A 664 -10.72 -4.12 -6.44
C GLY A 664 -11.36 -3.88 -7.81
N GLY A 665 -12.64 -4.25 -7.89
CA GLY A 665 -13.48 -4.13 -9.09
C GLY A 665 -13.45 -5.33 -10.01
N ALA A 666 -14.21 -5.22 -11.10
CA ALA A 666 -14.43 -6.32 -12.05
C ALA A 666 -13.19 -6.68 -12.89
N GLY A 667 -12.09 -5.93 -12.81
CA GLY A 667 -10.87 -6.16 -13.58
C GLY A 667 -9.93 -7.24 -13.05
N CYS A 668 -8.89 -7.53 -13.83
CA CYS A 668 -7.75 -8.37 -13.44
C CYS A 668 -6.75 -7.61 -12.56
N PHE A 669 -7.19 -7.19 -11.37
CA PHE A 669 -6.37 -6.34 -10.49
C PHE A 669 -5.36 -7.11 -9.63
N ASN A 670 -5.34 -8.45 -9.67
CA ASN A 670 -4.44 -9.24 -8.83
C ASN A 670 -3.10 -9.46 -9.54
N PHE A 671 -2.14 -8.57 -9.28
CA PHE A 671 -0.82 -8.61 -9.92
C PHE A 671 0.32 -8.09 -9.02
N GLY A 672 0.11 -7.98 -7.70
CA GLY A 672 1.19 -7.62 -6.77
C GLY A 672 1.47 -6.11 -6.72
N GLY A 673 0.53 -5.30 -7.21
CA GLY A 673 0.59 -3.84 -7.13
C GLY A 673 0.62 -3.30 -5.70
N ALA A 674 0.90 -2.00 -5.57
CA ALA A 674 0.82 -1.31 -4.29
C ALA A 674 -0.62 -1.27 -3.76
N GLY A 675 -0.81 -1.41 -2.46
CA GLY A 675 -2.15 -1.52 -1.87
C GLY A 675 -2.86 -2.88 -2.08
N GLN A 676 -2.29 -3.82 -2.87
CA GLN A 676 -2.84 -5.16 -3.08
C GLN A 676 -2.32 -6.15 -2.03
N TYR A 677 -2.56 -5.84 -0.75
CA TYR A 677 -2.04 -6.60 0.40
C TYR A 677 -3.12 -7.43 1.13
N GLU A 678 -4.38 -7.30 0.74
CA GLU A 678 -5.54 -8.02 1.32
C GLU A 678 -5.57 -9.52 0.93
N PRO A 679 -6.32 -10.39 1.63
CA PRO A 679 -6.25 -11.85 1.40
C PRO A 679 -6.76 -12.25 0.02
N GLY A 680 -7.74 -11.50 -0.50
CA GLY A 680 -8.24 -11.63 -1.86
C GLY A 680 -7.34 -11.01 -2.93
N SER A 681 -6.26 -10.33 -2.52
CA SER A 681 -5.34 -9.60 -3.39
C SER A 681 -4.01 -10.34 -3.56
N ARG A 682 -4.01 -11.49 -4.24
CA ARG A 682 -2.81 -12.34 -4.48
C ARG A 682 -2.56 -12.54 -5.98
N PRO A 683 -1.33 -12.37 -6.49
CA PRO A 683 -1.01 -12.74 -7.88
C PRO A 683 -1.26 -14.22 -8.18
N LEU A 684 -1.40 -14.54 -9.47
CA LEU A 684 -1.66 -15.91 -9.90
C LEU A 684 -0.52 -16.88 -9.55
N SER A 685 0.73 -16.43 -9.64
CA SER A 685 1.94 -17.24 -9.41
C SER A 685 3.08 -16.36 -8.91
N TYR A 686 3.99 -16.92 -8.12
CA TYR A 686 5.14 -16.19 -7.56
C TYR A 686 6.24 -16.08 -8.62
N ASP A 687 6.02 -15.24 -9.62
CA ASP A 687 6.99 -14.99 -10.68
C ASP A 687 6.86 -13.56 -11.24
N SER A 688 7.87 -13.14 -12.00
CA SER A 688 7.90 -11.82 -12.63
C SER A 688 6.90 -11.62 -13.77
N LYS A 689 6.16 -12.67 -14.17
CA LYS A 689 5.12 -12.58 -15.20
C LYS A 689 3.76 -12.25 -14.59
N HIS A 690 3.52 -12.64 -13.35
CA HIS A 690 2.24 -12.46 -12.66
C HIS A 690 2.32 -11.44 -11.52
N ASP A 691 3.52 -11.18 -10.99
CA ASP A 691 3.77 -10.25 -9.88
C ASP A 691 4.60 -9.04 -10.34
N MET A 692 4.01 -7.87 -10.28
CA MET A 692 4.57 -6.60 -10.71
C MET A 692 5.74 -6.14 -9.84
N LEU A 693 5.76 -6.47 -8.54
CA LEU A 693 6.90 -6.17 -7.69
C LEU A 693 8.09 -7.07 -8.05
N LEU A 694 7.85 -8.36 -8.27
CA LEU A 694 8.90 -9.27 -8.74
C LEU A 694 9.39 -8.89 -10.15
N ALA A 695 8.49 -8.43 -11.03
CA ALA A 695 8.83 -7.92 -12.35
C ALA A 695 9.76 -6.69 -12.26
N LEU A 696 9.46 -5.75 -11.35
CA LEU A 696 10.33 -4.61 -11.09
C LEU A 696 11.70 -5.05 -10.58
N MET A 697 11.75 -6.02 -9.65
CA MET A 697 13.00 -6.56 -9.12
C MET A 697 13.85 -7.20 -10.22
N GLU A 698 13.26 -8.06 -11.06
CA GLU A 698 13.97 -8.67 -12.21
C GLU A 698 14.43 -7.63 -13.24
N TRP A 699 13.66 -6.55 -13.43
CA TRP A 699 14.06 -5.47 -14.32
C TRP A 699 15.28 -4.70 -13.80
N VAL A 700 15.27 -4.37 -12.50
CA VAL A 700 16.36 -3.64 -11.84
C VAL A 700 17.62 -4.49 -11.71
N GLU A 701 17.48 -5.76 -11.31
CA GLU A 701 18.60 -6.62 -10.93
C GLU A 701 19.20 -7.37 -12.12
N ARG A 702 18.37 -7.71 -13.12
CA ARG A 702 18.76 -8.56 -14.25
C ARG A 702 18.50 -7.93 -15.62
N GLY A 703 17.96 -6.72 -15.68
CA GLY A 703 17.66 -6.04 -16.93
C GLY A 703 16.49 -6.64 -17.71
N GLN A 704 15.67 -7.50 -17.09
CA GLN A 704 14.52 -8.13 -17.75
C GLN A 704 13.35 -7.14 -17.86
N VAL A 705 13.14 -6.57 -19.05
CA VAL A 705 12.10 -5.57 -19.29
C VAL A 705 10.70 -6.22 -19.23
N PRO A 706 9.78 -5.74 -18.38
CA PRO A 706 8.44 -6.30 -18.27
C PRO A 706 7.54 -5.81 -19.43
N ASN A 707 7.60 -6.49 -20.57
CA ASN A 707 6.81 -6.09 -21.75
C ASN A 707 5.32 -6.46 -21.64
N THR A 708 4.98 -7.46 -20.83
CA THR A 708 3.60 -7.85 -20.55
C THR A 708 3.59 -8.58 -19.21
N LEU A 709 2.56 -8.31 -18.40
CA LEU A 709 2.28 -9.07 -17.17
C LEU A 709 0.92 -9.76 -17.32
N ILE A 710 0.58 -10.68 -16.44
CA ILE A 710 -0.75 -11.29 -16.38
C ILE A 710 -1.39 -10.95 -15.04
N GLY A 711 -2.50 -10.22 -15.09
CA GLY A 711 -3.35 -10.00 -13.93
C GLY A 711 -4.41 -11.08 -13.80
N ALA A 712 -4.83 -11.35 -12.57
CA ALA A 712 -5.93 -12.27 -12.28
C ALA A 712 -7.15 -11.55 -11.68
N ALA A 713 -8.33 -12.11 -11.93
CA ALA A 713 -9.56 -11.78 -11.23
C ALA A 713 -10.15 -13.05 -10.61
N TYR A 714 -10.47 -13.02 -9.32
CA TYR A 714 -11.07 -14.13 -8.60
C TYR A 714 -12.59 -13.99 -8.51
N LYS A 715 -13.27 -15.11 -8.22
CA LYS A 715 -14.72 -15.16 -8.06
C LYS A 715 -15.14 -14.67 -6.67
N THR A 716 -16.34 -14.11 -6.57
CA THR A 716 -17.00 -13.91 -5.28
C THR A 716 -17.37 -15.24 -4.62
N LYS A 717 -17.75 -15.21 -3.35
CA LYS A 717 -18.31 -16.41 -2.67
C LYS A 717 -19.54 -16.96 -3.43
N ALA A 718 -20.27 -16.09 -4.12
CA ALA A 718 -21.40 -16.45 -4.97
C ALA A 718 -20.99 -16.83 -6.42
N GLY A 719 -19.70 -16.83 -6.75
CA GLY A 719 -19.17 -17.23 -8.06
C GLY A 719 -19.05 -16.11 -9.11
N GLY A 720 -19.44 -14.86 -8.78
CA GLY A 720 -19.53 -13.71 -9.70
C GLY A 720 -18.31 -12.78 -9.69
N ALA A 721 -18.43 -11.62 -10.34
CA ALA A 721 -17.45 -10.54 -10.28
C ALA A 721 -17.62 -9.72 -8.98
N PRO A 722 -16.53 -9.28 -8.34
CA PRO A 722 -16.64 -8.44 -7.14
C PRO A 722 -17.09 -7.02 -7.51
N GLU A 723 -18.14 -6.55 -6.85
CA GLU A 723 -18.73 -5.22 -7.09
C GLU A 723 -18.27 -4.17 -6.05
N ALA A 724 -17.45 -4.55 -5.07
CA ALA A 724 -16.96 -3.68 -4.01
C ALA A 724 -15.52 -4.02 -3.54
N PHE A 725 -14.84 -3.06 -2.87
CA PHE A 725 -13.57 -3.27 -2.17
C PHE A 725 -13.71 -4.30 -1.05
N SER A 726 -14.85 -4.29 -0.37
CA SER A 726 -15.17 -5.20 0.73
C SER A 726 -15.66 -6.57 0.27
N ASP A 727 -15.72 -6.81 -1.04
CA ASP A 727 -15.83 -8.17 -1.55
C ASP A 727 -14.44 -8.78 -1.39
N ASP A 728 -14.12 -9.14 -0.14
CA ASP A 728 -12.96 -9.92 0.30
C ASP A 728 -13.11 -11.32 -0.29
N THR A 729 -12.94 -11.41 -1.59
CA THR A 729 -13.07 -12.63 -2.35
C THR A 729 -11.73 -13.34 -2.23
N PRO A 730 -11.56 -14.29 -1.29
CA PRO A 730 -10.30 -15.01 -1.20
C PRO A 730 -10.03 -15.68 -2.56
N PHE A 731 -8.75 -15.74 -2.94
CA PHE A 731 -8.30 -16.52 -4.10
C PHE A 731 -8.90 -17.94 -4.10
N GLY A 732 -9.24 -18.50 -2.92
CA GLY A 732 -9.89 -19.80 -2.73
C GLY A 732 -11.28 -19.95 -3.34
N ASN A 733 -11.96 -18.88 -3.75
CA ASN A 733 -13.22 -18.95 -4.49
C ASN A 733 -13.04 -19.36 -5.97
N GLY A 734 -11.79 -19.44 -6.44
CA GLY A 734 -11.43 -19.84 -7.79
C GLY A 734 -11.24 -18.68 -8.75
N LEU A 735 -10.46 -18.93 -9.80
CA LEU A 735 -10.15 -17.98 -10.86
C LEU A 735 -11.40 -17.70 -11.71
N ARG A 736 -11.69 -16.42 -11.97
CA ARG A 736 -12.75 -16.00 -12.89
C ARG A 736 -12.19 -15.78 -14.29
N LEU A 737 -11.15 -14.95 -14.42
CA LEU A 737 -10.45 -14.70 -15.68
C LEU A 737 -9.05 -14.11 -15.46
N THR A 738 -8.24 -14.16 -16.51
CA THR A 738 -6.91 -13.52 -16.59
C THR A 738 -6.82 -12.61 -17.81
N ARG A 739 -6.01 -11.56 -17.74
CA ARG A 739 -5.76 -10.63 -18.85
C ARG A 739 -4.29 -10.26 -18.91
N PRO A 740 -3.71 -10.08 -20.11
CA PRO A 740 -2.42 -9.42 -20.22
C PRO A 740 -2.55 -7.95 -19.78
N LEU A 741 -1.64 -7.51 -18.92
CA LEU A 741 -1.48 -6.10 -18.57
C LEU A 741 -0.49 -5.51 -19.56
N CYS A 742 -1.00 -4.62 -20.40
CA CYS A 742 -0.26 -4.07 -21.52
C CYS A 742 0.41 -2.73 -21.15
N PRO A 743 1.69 -2.54 -21.50
CA PRO A 743 2.35 -1.26 -21.28
C PRO A 743 1.76 -0.23 -22.25
N TYR A 744 1.33 0.91 -21.70
CA TYR A 744 0.87 2.06 -22.45
C TYR A 744 1.91 2.45 -23.53
N PRO A 745 1.48 2.76 -24.78
CA PRO A 745 0.10 2.99 -25.19
C PRO A 745 -0.67 1.75 -25.68
N THR A 746 -0.09 0.55 -25.61
CA THR A 746 -0.78 -0.68 -26.05
C THR A 746 -1.88 -1.08 -25.08
N GLU A 747 -2.90 -1.75 -25.60
CA GLU A 747 -4.05 -2.24 -24.86
C GLU A 747 -4.23 -3.74 -25.12
N ALA A 748 -4.91 -4.46 -24.22
CA ALA A 748 -5.24 -5.86 -24.47
C ALA A 748 -6.29 -5.94 -25.59
N ARG A 749 -5.98 -6.67 -26.66
CA ARG A 749 -6.85 -6.89 -27.81
C ARG A 749 -7.08 -8.37 -28.02
N LEU A 750 -8.33 -8.77 -28.26
CA LEU A 750 -8.66 -10.13 -28.58
C LEU A 750 -7.98 -10.54 -29.89
N ARG A 751 -7.28 -11.69 -29.88
CA ARG A 751 -6.64 -12.22 -31.09
C ARG A 751 -7.70 -12.62 -32.11
N SER A 752 -7.42 -12.43 -33.39
CA SER A 752 -8.36 -12.76 -34.48
C SER A 752 -8.72 -14.25 -34.57
N ASN A 753 -7.91 -15.13 -33.98
CA ASN A 753 -8.12 -16.58 -33.94
C ASN A 753 -8.64 -17.10 -32.58
N ALA A 754 -8.91 -16.21 -31.63
CA ALA A 754 -9.47 -16.60 -30.33
C ALA A 754 -10.89 -17.16 -30.50
N ARG A 755 -11.19 -18.26 -29.82
CA ARG A 755 -12.56 -18.80 -29.78
C ARG A 755 -13.32 -18.13 -28.63
N SER A 756 -14.64 -18.01 -28.74
CA SER A 756 -15.48 -17.42 -27.70
C SER A 756 -15.37 -18.14 -26.34
N ALA A 757 -15.03 -19.42 -26.32
CA ALA A 757 -14.81 -20.19 -25.09
C ALA A 757 -13.45 -19.90 -24.40
N ASP A 758 -12.50 -19.26 -25.09
CA ASP A 758 -11.13 -19.02 -24.60
C ASP A 758 -10.97 -17.62 -23.97
N THR A 759 -11.99 -16.77 -24.01
CA THR A 759 -11.90 -15.34 -23.64
C THR A 759 -11.71 -15.10 -22.14
N SER A 760 -11.75 -16.12 -21.28
CA SER A 760 -11.38 -15.99 -19.86
C SER A 760 -9.87 -16.12 -19.60
N ASP A 761 -9.08 -16.50 -20.62
CA ASP A 761 -7.64 -16.71 -20.54
C ASP A 761 -6.86 -15.56 -21.19
N ALA A 762 -5.79 -15.09 -20.54
CA ALA A 762 -4.91 -14.05 -21.06
C ALA A 762 -4.31 -14.38 -22.44
N ASN A 763 -4.14 -15.66 -22.78
CA ASN A 763 -3.58 -16.10 -24.06
C ASN A 763 -4.50 -15.82 -25.25
N ALA A 764 -5.81 -15.63 -25.02
CA ALA A 764 -6.74 -15.20 -26.07
C ALA A 764 -6.49 -13.75 -26.51
N PHE A 765 -5.67 -13.01 -25.79
CA PHE A 765 -5.38 -11.60 -26.03
C PHE A 765 -3.90 -11.38 -26.41
N GLU A 766 -3.64 -10.22 -26.99
CA GLU A 766 -2.32 -9.68 -27.18
C GLU A 766 -2.28 -8.19 -26.88
N CYS A 767 -1.10 -7.66 -26.58
CA CYS A 767 -0.92 -6.22 -26.46
C CYS A 767 -0.70 -5.63 -27.85
N ALA A 768 -1.61 -4.76 -28.29
CA ALA A 768 -1.59 -4.10 -29.59
C ALA A 768 -1.93 -2.62 -29.50
#